data_AF-A0A6I5QYF1-F1
#
_entry.id   AF-A0A6I5QYF1-F1
#
_cell.length_a   1.000
_cell.length_b   1.000
_cell.length_c   1.000
_cell.angle_alpha   90.00
_cell.angle_beta   90.00
_cell.angle_gamma   90.00
#
_symmetry.space_group_name_H-M   'P 1'
#
loop_
_entity.id
_entity.type
_entity.pdbx_description
1 polymer ?
#
loop_
_entity_poly.entity_id
_entity_poly.type
_entity_poly.pdbx_seq_one_letter_code
_entity_poly.pdbx_strand_id
1 'polypeptide(L)'
;MARDPLQRLIDQAAAEGWTALDLGRNQLRKLPPEIGQLTNLRQLNLGSNQLSTLPPEIGQLIHLRQLDLRSNQMRMLPPEIGRLTKLQQLDLSYNQLRSLPPEIGQLINLQKLDLGSNQLSILPPEIRQLTNLQQLDLFNNQLQALLPEIRQLIHLQQLDLSYNQLRALPPEIRQLIHLQQLDLVSNQLSVLPPEIGHLTHLQQLDLIDNQLRALPPEIGQLTHLQQLDLVSNQLSVLPPEIGQLTHLQQLDLVGNQLNALPPEIGRLQKLEKLELYGNQFEDPPPEIVWEGTQSVLNYLRQQLEQGKDYVYEAKLIIVGEGGAGKTSLAKKIVDPSYELDSHEVSTEGIDVIRWDFELPDGTVFRTNIWDFGGQEIYHATHQFFLTKRSLYALVVDTRQDNTDFYYWLSIVELLSDSSPVFIVKNEKQDRHCDVNEGQLRGEFNNFRETLATNLKTNRGLDEIRRKIQQYITDLPHVGTRLPKKWVDIRRALETDQRNYISLVEYYRICEANGFTHQADQLQLSEYLHDLGVCLHFQKDPILKHTVILKPEWGTAAVYKALDTKEIYDNLGRFTRTHLDIVWSDDEYADMRDELLQLMMRFKLCYQIPGTDDQYIAPQLLSSNKPAYNWDEPPTLLLRYRYGFMPKGILTRFIVEMHKFIAGQRLVWKSGVVLNNGSAQAEIIELYHKGEIHIRVCGKRPKDLVTVIIHEVDKINDSYDRMRVNKLIPCQCDLWQAGDAPQFFPLNVLHRFIDKGQEKIQCQKCFEMVDVRQLILGFSDPVYDPEADKNDYPPLAESSSFHPENCKDSWPIQTLQDDPMQRIKLFDTLSNLATSDFEKLVFALDAPRGNLGEASTPQGERVSRLLDWAKSNIGCGLDTLENALQAITSNA
;
A
#
# COMPACT_ATOMS: atom_id res chain seq x y z
N MET A 1 -6.34 43.08 -52.61
CA MET A 1 -5.95 41.89 -51.84
C MET A 1 -5.38 42.38 -50.51
N ALA A 2 -6.04 42.10 -49.40
CA ALA A 2 -5.51 42.48 -48.08
C ALA A 2 -4.27 41.61 -47.78
N ARG A 3 -3.13 42.24 -47.46
CA ARG A 3 -1.93 41.52 -46.99
C ARG A 3 -2.28 40.68 -45.75
N ASP A 4 -1.71 39.47 -45.69
CA ASP A 4 -1.79 38.56 -44.55
C ASP A 4 -1.48 39.30 -43.22
N PRO A 5 -2.33 39.20 -42.17
CA PRO A 5 -2.07 39.80 -40.86
C PRO A 5 -0.68 39.48 -40.29
N LEU A 6 -0.19 38.26 -40.49
CA LEU A 6 1.16 37.87 -40.05
C LEU A 6 2.25 38.65 -40.79
N GLN A 7 2.07 38.86 -42.10
CA GLN A 7 3.00 39.64 -42.90
C GLN A 7 3.07 41.09 -42.43
N ARG A 8 1.93 41.70 -42.06
CA ARG A 8 1.91 43.07 -41.53
C ARG A 8 2.64 43.19 -40.20
N LEU A 9 2.49 42.18 -39.33
CA LEU A 9 3.19 42.14 -38.04
C LEU A 9 4.71 42.02 -38.24
N ILE A 10 5.14 41.18 -39.18
CA ILE A 10 6.56 41.04 -39.53
C ILE A 10 7.10 42.34 -40.13
N ASP A 11 6.38 42.96 -41.07
CA ASP A 11 6.76 44.25 -41.66
C ASP A 11 6.91 45.34 -40.57
N GLN A 12 6.00 45.37 -39.60
CA GLN A 12 6.04 46.30 -38.47
C GLN A 12 7.22 46.02 -37.53
N ALA A 13 7.41 44.76 -37.13
CA ALA A 13 8.52 44.34 -36.28
C ALA A 13 9.88 44.63 -36.92
N ALA A 14 9.98 44.51 -38.25
CA ALA A 14 11.18 44.87 -39.01
C ALA A 14 11.43 46.38 -38.98
N ALA A 15 10.40 47.20 -39.20
CA ALA A 15 10.49 48.66 -39.21
C ALA A 15 10.84 49.23 -37.82
N GLU A 16 10.30 48.64 -36.76
CA GLU A 16 10.52 49.06 -35.37
C GLU A 16 11.76 48.41 -34.72
N GLY A 17 12.39 47.43 -35.38
CA GLY A 17 13.62 46.80 -34.92
C GLY A 17 13.44 45.94 -33.67
N TRP A 18 12.35 45.17 -33.59
CA TRP A 18 12.03 44.36 -32.41
C TRP A 18 13.12 43.34 -32.08
N THR A 19 13.36 43.15 -30.78
CA THR A 19 14.33 42.16 -30.27
C THR A 19 13.65 40.89 -29.74
N ALA A 20 12.34 40.89 -29.56
CA ALA A 20 11.55 39.75 -29.15
C ALA A 20 10.26 39.72 -29.96
N LEU A 21 9.85 38.54 -30.38
CA LEU A 21 8.61 38.33 -31.13
C LEU A 21 7.95 37.05 -30.63
N ASP A 22 6.71 37.17 -30.17
CA ASP A 22 5.89 36.04 -29.76
C ASP A 22 4.81 35.77 -30.81
N LEU A 23 4.91 34.61 -31.43
CA LEU A 23 3.97 34.05 -32.39
C LEU A 23 3.42 32.70 -31.89
N GLY A 24 3.55 32.38 -30.61
CA GLY A 24 3.02 31.16 -30.01
C GLY A 24 1.49 31.10 -30.01
N ARG A 25 0.92 29.89 -30.04
CA ARG A 25 -0.54 29.64 -29.96
C ARG A 25 -1.38 30.36 -31.04
N ASN A 26 -0.81 30.61 -32.22
CA ASN A 26 -1.46 31.33 -33.32
C ASN A 26 -1.99 30.44 -34.45
N GLN A 27 -2.00 29.11 -34.26
CA GLN A 27 -2.45 28.11 -35.26
C GLN A 27 -1.69 28.22 -36.61
N LEU A 28 -0.45 28.72 -36.59
CA LEU A 28 0.35 28.94 -37.78
C LEU A 28 0.69 27.61 -38.44
N ARG A 29 0.35 27.46 -39.72
CA ARG A 29 0.70 26.27 -40.52
C ARG A 29 2.04 26.40 -41.23
N LYS A 30 2.44 27.63 -41.54
CA LYS A 30 3.70 27.97 -42.21
C LYS A 30 4.20 29.29 -41.64
N LEU A 31 5.53 29.41 -41.59
CA LEU A 31 6.21 30.67 -41.30
C LEU A 31 6.67 31.28 -42.63
N PRO A 32 6.29 32.53 -42.96
CA PRO A 32 6.66 33.16 -44.21
C PRO A 32 8.18 33.47 -44.25
N PRO A 33 8.84 33.39 -45.43
CA PRO A 33 10.26 33.72 -45.61
C PRO A 33 10.66 35.10 -45.07
N GLU A 34 9.73 36.04 -45.08
CA GLU A 34 9.91 37.42 -44.61
C GLU A 34 10.30 37.51 -43.13
N ILE A 35 10.13 36.44 -42.34
CA ILE A 35 10.67 36.37 -40.97
C ILE A 35 12.18 36.66 -40.94
N GLY A 36 12.92 36.32 -42.00
CA GLY A 36 14.36 36.59 -42.11
C GLY A 36 14.74 38.08 -42.09
N GLN A 37 13.77 38.98 -42.32
CA GLN A 37 14.00 40.43 -42.26
C GLN A 37 14.22 40.93 -40.82
N LEU A 38 13.80 40.16 -39.81
CA LEU A 38 13.89 40.52 -38.39
C LEU A 38 15.30 40.31 -37.80
N THR A 39 16.32 40.85 -38.45
CA THR A 39 17.74 40.59 -38.11
C THR A 39 18.16 41.02 -36.71
N ASN A 40 17.40 41.91 -36.04
CA ASN A 40 17.65 42.36 -34.66
C ASN A 40 17.09 41.40 -33.58
N LEU A 41 16.34 40.38 -34.00
CA LEU A 41 15.62 39.50 -33.08
C LEU A 41 16.58 38.66 -32.23
N ARG A 42 16.28 38.59 -30.93
CA ARG A 42 17.01 37.81 -29.92
C ARG A 42 16.15 36.69 -29.34
N GLN A 43 14.84 36.86 -29.32
CA GLN A 43 13.89 35.86 -28.82
C GLN A 43 12.77 35.67 -29.84
N LEU A 44 12.50 34.43 -30.21
CA LEU A 44 11.40 34.07 -31.08
C LEU A 44 10.63 32.91 -30.47
N ASN A 45 9.37 33.16 -30.12
CA ASN A 45 8.45 32.12 -29.68
C ASN A 45 7.51 31.74 -30.83
N LEU A 46 7.55 30.48 -31.24
CA LEU A 46 6.71 29.85 -32.26
C LEU A 46 6.00 28.60 -31.70
N GLY A 47 6.00 28.43 -30.37
CA GLY A 47 5.44 27.26 -29.70
C GLY A 47 3.94 27.09 -29.88
N SER A 48 3.45 25.85 -29.78
CA SER A 48 2.03 25.51 -29.87
C SER A 48 1.35 26.00 -31.17
N ASN A 49 1.98 25.74 -32.32
CA ASN A 49 1.44 26.03 -33.64
C ASN A 49 1.25 24.72 -34.45
N GLN A 50 1.04 24.83 -35.77
CA GLN A 50 0.88 23.71 -36.71
C GLN A 50 2.02 23.70 -37.75
N LEU A 51 3.21 24.20 -37.39
CA LEU A 51 4.34 24.32 -38.30
C LEU A 51 4.89 22.94 -38.65
N SER A 52 4.98 22.64 -39.94
CA SER A 52 5.58 21.39 -40.46
C SER A 52 7.03 21.56 -40.92
N THR A 53 7.41 22.77 -41.30
CA THR A 53 8.78 23.14 -41.73
C THR A 53 9.08 24.58 -41.33
N LEU A 54 10.37 24.92 -41.28
CA LEU A 54 10.83 26.31 -41.21
C LEU A 54 11.37 26.76 -42.58
N PRO A 55 11.17 28.03 -42.96
CA PRO A 55 11.80 28.61 -44.14
C PRO A 55 13.33 28.70 -43.93
N PRO A 56 14.17 28.47 -44.96
CA PRO A 56 15.62 28.65 -44.88
C PRO A 56 16.06 30.02 -44.35
N GLU A 57 15.23 31.04 -44.57
CA GLU A 57 15.42 32.41 -44.10
C GLU A 57 15.46 32.54 -42.58
N ILE A 58 15.04 31.53 -41.81
CA ILE A 58 15.24 31.49 -40.35
C ILE A 58 16.73 31.67 -39.99
N GLY A 59 17.65 31.17 -40.83
CA GLY A 59 19.09 31.31 -40.64
C GLY A 59 19.63 32.74 -40.83
N GLN A 60 18.78 33.71 -41.21
CA GLN A 60 19.15 35.13 -41.28
C GLN A 60 19.06 35.82 -39.90
N LEU A 61 18.40 35.20 -38.91
CA LEU A 61 18.24 35.72 -37.55
C LEU A 61 19.51 35.55 -36.70
N ILE A 62 20.66 36.00 -37.20
CA ILE A 62 22.00 35.77 -36.63
C ILE A 62 22.23 36.35 -35.21
N HIS A 63 21.26 37.06 -34.65
CA HIS A 63 21.28 37.60 -33.29
C HIS A 63 20.38 36.84 -32.31
N LEU A 64 19.69 35.81 -32.79
CA LEU A 64 18.78 35.00 -32.00
C LEU A 64 19.54 34.27 -30.88
N ARG A 65 18.98 34.32 -29.68
CA ARG A 65 19.48 33.67 -28.45
C ARG A 65 18.52 32.61 -27.95
N GLN A 66 17.21 32.79 -28.16
CA GLN A 66 16.19 31.84 -27.75
C GLN A 66 15.22 31.60 -28.90
N LEU A 67 14.96 30.33 -29.19
CA LEU A 67 14.01 29.89 -30.19
C LEU A 67 13.14 28.78 -29.58
N ASP A 68 11.85 29.09 -29.38
CA ASP A 68 10.85 28.11 -28.93
C ASP A 68 10.03 27.66 -30.16
N LEU A 69 10.07 26.37 -30.46
CA LEU A 69 9.30 25.71 -31.51
C LEU A 69 8.50 24.50 -30.97
N ARG A 70 8.30 24.43 -29.65
CA ARG A 70 7.65 23.28 -29.00
C ARG A 70 6.23 23.08 -29.50
N SER A 71 5.72 21.86 -29.41
CA SER A 71 4.32 21.54 -29.74
C SER A 71 3.93 21.98 -31.16
N ASN A 72 4.72 21.59 -32.15
CA ASN A 72 4.45 21.79 -33.57
C ASN A 72 4.34 20.44 -34.31
N GLN A 73 4.42 20.43 -35.65
CA GLN A 73 4.34 19.24 -36.49
C GLN A 73 5.64 19.03 -37.31
N MET A 74 6.77 19.53 -36.80
CA MET A 74 8.02 19.53 -37.55
C MET A 74 8.57 18.13 -37.72
N ARG A 75 8.91 17.76 -38.96
CA ARG A 75 9.54 16.46 -39.29
C ARG A 75 11.05 16.54 -39.49
N MET A 76 11.54 17.73 -39.81
CA MET A 76 12.95 18.03 -40.01
C MET A 76 13.23 19.52 -39.75
N LEU A 77 14.49 19.84 -39.48
CA LEU A 77 14.98 21.20 -39.43
C LEU A 77 15.74 21.55 -40.72
N PRO A 78 15.65 22.80 -41.21
CA PRO A 78 16.48 23.26 -42.30
C PRO A 78 17.96 23.33 -41.86
N PRO A 79 18.94 22.96 -42.72
CA PRO A 79 20.37 23.11 -42.42
C PRO A 79 20.77 24.52 -41.99
N GLU A 80 20.05 25.54 -42.47
CA GLU A 80 20.27 26.95 -42.13
C GLU A 80 20.12 27.26 -40.64
N ILE A 81 19.51 26.36 -39.83
CA ILE A 81 19.47 26.49 -38.38
C ILE A 81 20.88 26.67 -37.79
N GLY A 82 21.91 26.03 -38.37
CA GLY A 82 23.30 26.14 -37.92
C GLY A 82 23.90 27.55 -38.02
N ARG A 83 23.28 28.47 -38.79
CA ARG A 83 23.70 29.87 -38.88
C ARG A 83 23.40 30.68 -37.61
N LEU A 84 22.52 30.19 -36.75
CA LEU A 84 22.12 30.83 -35.49
C LEU A 84 23.18 30.66 -34.40
N THR A 85 24.42 31.00 -34.70
CA THR A 85 25.60 30.74 -33.83
C THR A 85 25.54 31.40 -32.45
N LYS A 86 24.67 32.41 -32.25
CA LYS A 86 24.44 33.06 -30.94
C LYS A 86 23.32 32.42 -30.11
N LEU A 87 22.68 31.37 -30.63
CA LEU A 87 21.58 30.69 -29.95
C LEU A 87 22.08 30.03 -28.67
N GLN A 88 21.36 30.25 -27.58
CA GLN A 88 21.64 29.74 -26.23
C GLN A 88 20.58 28.74 -25.79
N GLN A 89 19.34 28.88 -26.25
CA GLN A 89 18.25 27.96 -25.93
C GLN A 89 17.45 27.64 -27.19
N LEU A 90 17.23 26.35 -27.40
CA LEU A 90 16.43 25.82 -28.50
C LEU A 90 15.48 24.76 -27.96
N ASP A 91 14.17 25.02 -28.05
CA ASP A 91 13.13 24.07 -27.68
C ASP A 91 12.44 23.55 -28.94
N LEU A 92 12.54 22.24 -29.14
CA LEU A 92 11.97 21.49 -30.26
C LEU A 92 11.05 20.36 -29.75
N SER A 93 10.67 20.40 -28.47
CA SER A 93 9.88 19.35 -27.84
C SER A 93 8.51 19.18 -28.48
N TYR A 94 7.90 18.00 -28.33
CA TYR A 94 6.56 17.70 -28.84
C TYR A 94 6.41 17.98 -30.35
N ASN A 95 7.31 17.41 -31.15
CA ASN A 95 7.30 17.48 -32.61
C ASN A 95 7.33 16.07 -33.23
N GLN A 96 7.65 15.96 -34.52
CA GLN A 96 7.73 14.70 -35.26
C GLN A 96 9.13 14.49 -35.86
N LEU A 97 10.17 15.04 -35.23
CA LEU A 97 11.54 14.99 -35.74
C LEU A 97 12.05 13.55 -35.73
N ARG A 98 12.52 13.07 -36.89
CA ARG A 98 13.14 11.74 -37.03
C ARG A 98 14.67 11.77 -36.99
N SER A 99 15.24 12.94 -37.27
CA SER A 99 16.68 13.18 -37.28
C SER A 99 16.95 14.67 -37.14
N LEU A 100 18.17 15.02 -36.74
CA LEU A 100 18.66 16.39 -36.73
C LEU A 100 19.68 16.58 -37.87
N PRO A 101 19.72 17.76 -38.51
CA PRO A 101 20.76 18.08 -39.48
C PRO A 101 22.13 18.15 -38.78
N PRO A 102 23.24 17.73 -39.43
CA PRO A 102 24.59 17.86 -38.89
C PRO A 102 24.94 19.29 -38.44
N GLU A 103 24.35 20.28 -39.10
CA GLU A 103 24.50 21.70 -38.81
C GLU A 103 24.04 22.09 -37.40
N ILE A 104 23.28 21.25 -36.69
CA ILE A 104 22.95 21.48 -35.28
C ILE A 104 24.22 21.68 -34.43
N GLY A 105 25.32 21.00 -34.77
CA GLY A 105 26.62 21.15 -34.07
C GLY A 105 27.24 22.55 -34.20
N GLN A 106 26.80 23.38 -35.16
CA GLN A 106 27.30 24.74 -35.36
C GLN A 106 26.76 25.72 -34.30
N LEU A 107 25.75 25.33 -33.52
CA LEU A 107 25.15 26.11 -32.43
C LEU A 107 26.05 26.10 -31.18
N ILE A 108 27.32 26.48 -31.33
CA ILE A 108 28.37 26.33 -30.30
C ILE A 108 28.10 27.07 -28.97
N ASN A 109 27.19 28.05 -28.96
CA ASN A 109 26.79 28.79 -27.75
C ASN A 109 25.55 28.22 -27.05
N LEU A 110 25.01 27.10 -27.54
CA LEU A 110 23.81 26.48 -27.01
C LEU A 110 24.08 25.95 -25.60
N GLN A 111 23.22 26.33 -24.66
CA GLN A 111 23.26 25.94 -23.25
C GLN A 111 22.10 24.99 -22.92
N LYS A 112 20.96 25.15 -23.58
CA LYS A 112 19.78 24.29 -23.41
C LYS A 112 19.26 23.82 -24.76
N LEU A 113 19.10 22.51 -24.89
CA LEU A 113 18.51 21.86 -26.05
C LEU A 113 17.44 20.89 -25.58
N ASP A 114 16.19 21.18 -25.93
CA ASP A 114 15.07 20.30 -25.66
C ASP A 114 14.58 19.65 -26.96
N LEU A 115 14.60 18.32 -26.98
CA LEU A 115 14.20 17.45 -28.09
C LEU A 115 13.17 16.41 -27.63
N GLY A 116 12.57 16.59 -26.44
CA GLY A 116 11.64 15.65 -25.85
C GLY A 116 10.40 15.39 -26.71
N SER A 117 9.78 14.22 -26.57
CA SER A 117 8.57 13.83 -27.33
C SER A 117 8.72 14.02 -28.84
N ASN A 118 9.69 13.32 -29.44
CA ASN A 118 9.94 13.29 -30.88
C ASN A 118 10.05 11.82 -31.38
N GLN A 119 10.56 11.61 -32.60
CA GLN A 119 10.74 10.29 -33.21
C GLN A 119 12.23 10.01 -33.49
N LEU A 120 13.13 10.56 -32.68
CA LEU A 120 14.57 10.44 -32.90
C LEU A 120 15.04 9.02 -32.57
N SER A 121 15.66 8.35 -33.54
CA SER A 121 16.30 7.04 -33.33
C SER A 121 17.81 7.14 -33.12
N ILE A 122 18.42 8.26 -33.52
CA ILE A 122 19.85 8.56 -33.38
C ILE A 122 20.07 10.08 -33.35
N LEU A 123 21.11 10.53 -32.65
CA LEU A 123 21.61 11.90 -32.75
C LEU A 123 22.81 11.98 -33.71
N PRO A 124 22.97 13.08 -34.46
CA PRO A 124 24.13 13.26 -35.31
C PRO A 124 25.43 13.34 -34.48
N PRO A 125 26.56 12.76 -34.94
CA PRO A 125 27.85 12.83 -34.25
C PRO A 125 28.33 14.27 -33.97
N GLU A 126 27.86 15.24 -34.77
CA GLU A 126 28.11 16.67 -34.62
C GLU A 126 27.57 17.25 -33.31
N ILE A 127 26.66 16.57 -32.59
CA ILE A 127 26.22 16.98 -31.25
C ILE A 127 27.42 17.22 -30.30
N ARG A 128 28.53 16.52 -30.53
CA ARG A 128 29.81 16.69 -29.79
C ARG A 128 30.38 18.11 -29.82
N GLN A 129 29.96 18.93 -30.77
CA GLN A 129 30.42 20.31 -30.93
C GLN A 129 29.71 21.29 -29.98
N LEU A 130 28.58 20.89 -29.38
CA LEU A 130 27.80 21.68 -28.42
C LEU A 130 28.43 21.70 -27.03
N THR A 131 29.72 22.04 -26.95
CA THR A 131 30.53 21.94 -25.73
C THR A 131 30.02 22.80 -24.56
N ASN A 132 29.25 23.86 -24.83
CA ASN A 132 28.65 24.73 -23.81
C ASN A 132 27.29 24.23 -23.28
N LEU A 133 26.81 23.08 -23.74
CA LEU A 133 25.51 22.55 -23.37
C LEU A 133 25.48 22.16 -21.89
N GLN A 134 24.48 22.65 -21.16
CA GLN A 134 24.25 22.42 -19.74
C GLN A 134 23.03 21.54 -19.50
N GLN A 135 22.01 21.64 -20.36
CA GLN A 135 20.81 20.83 -20.30
C GLN A 135 20.52 20.22 -21.67
N LEU A 136 20.37 18.90 -21.71
CA LEU A 136 19.96 18.14 -22.88
C LEU A 136 18.78 17.28 -22.50
N ASP A 137 17.64 17.54 -23.13
CA ASP A 137 16.43 16.77 -22.94
C ASP A 137 16.09 15.96 -24.20
N LEU A 138 15.95 14.65 -24.03
CA LEU A 138 15.66 13.66 -25.07
C LEU A 138 14.52 12.73 -24.65
N PHE A 139 13.70 13.09 -23.66
CA PHE A 139 12.64 12.21 -23.17
C PHE A 139 11.69 11.77 -24.29
N ASN A 140 11.07 10.60 -24.18
CA ASN A 140 10.04 10.10 -25.11
C ASN A 140 10.48 10.16 -26.59
N ASN A 141 11.54 9.42 -26.90
CA ASN A 141 12.08 9.24 -28.25
C ASN A 141 12.28 7.74 -28.57
N GLN A 142 13.01 7.42 -29.62
CA GLN A 142 13.24 6.04 -30.08
C GLN A 142 14.73 5.66 -30.02
N LEU A 143 15.50 6.29 -29.12
CA LEU A 143 16.94 6.08 -29.02
C LEU A 143 17.23 4.67 -28.47
N GLN A 144 17.98 3.88 -29.24
CA GLN A 144 18.39 2.53 -28.82
C GLN A 144 19.76 2.52 -28.10
N ALA A 145 20.56 3.56 -28.32
CA ALA A 145 21.85 3.74 -27.69
C ALA A 145 22.20 5.24 -27.57
N LEU A 146 22.94 5.57 -26.52
CA LEU A 146 23.60 6.86 -26.39
C LEU A 146 24.98 6.78 -27.06
N LEU A 147 25.25 7.73 -27.94
CA LEU A 147 26.48 7.76 -28.74
C LEU A 147 27.72 8.13 -27.89
N PRO A 148 28.91 7.53 -28.14
CA PRO A 148 30.14 7.79 -27.39
C PRO A 148 30.59 9.27 -27.39
N GLU A 149 30.20 10.00 -28.43
CA GLU A 149 30.47 11.43 -28.59
C GLU A 149 29.95 12.31 -27.45
N ILE A 150 28.99 11.82 -26.65
CA ILE A 150 28.47 12.51 -25.47
C ILE A 150 29.58 12.96 -24.51
N ARG A 151 30.73 12.25 -24.50
CA ARG A 151 31.93 12.60 -23.72
C ARG A 151 32.46 14.02 -23.92
N GLN A 152 32.08 14.71 -25.00
CA GLN A 152 32.50 16.08 -25.29
C GLN A 152 31.60 17.13 -24.64
N LEU A 153 30.42 16.76 -24.15
CA LEU A 153 29.47 17.66 -23.47
C LEU A 153 29.85 17.82 -21.99
N ILE A 154 31.09 18.24 -21.74
CA ILE A 154 31.67 18.23 -20.39
C ILE A 154 30.95 19.16 -19.41
N HIS A 155 30.24 20.18 -19.90
CA HIS A 155 29.48 21.14 -19.09
C HIS A 155 28.03 20.72 -18.79
N LEU A 156 27.63 19.51 -19.22
CA LEU A 156 26.27 19.02 -19.01
C LEU A 156 26.00 18.80 -17.52
N GLN A 157 24.89 19.38 -17.05
CA GLN A 157 24.39 19.32 -15.68
C GLN A 157 23.12 18.48 -15.57
N GLN A 158 22.29 18.50 -16.61
CA GLN A 158 21.03 17.77 -16.68
C GLN A 158 20.95 17.00 -17.99
N LEU A 159 20.65 15.71 -17.89
CA LEU A 159 20.44 14.82 -19.02
C LEU A 159 19.19 13.98 -18.78
N ASP A 160 18.16 14.20 -19.60
CA ASP A 160 16.95 13.38 -19.60
C ASP A 160 16.94 12.47 -20.83
N LEU A 161 16.90 11.17 -20.58
CA LEU A 161 16.84 10.08 -21.56
C LEU A 161 15.64 9.15 -21.30
N SER A 162 14.68 9.60 -20.49
CA SER A 162 13.50 8.81 -20.13
C SER A 162 12.66 8.41 -21.34
N TYR A 163 11.88 7.33 -21.22
CA TYR A 163 10.98 6.83 -22.26
C TYR A 163 11.68 6.63 -23.62
N ASN A 164 12.81 5.91 -23.60
CA ASN A 164 13.56 5.53 -24.80
C ASN A 164 13.73 4.00 -24.86
N GLN A 165 14.63 3.52 -25.71
CA GLN A 165 14.89 2.09 -25.94
C GLN A 165 16.34 1.73 -25.59
N LEU A 166 16.96 2.47 -24.67
CA LEU A 166 18.37 2.31 -24.31
C LEU A 166 18.60 0.96 -23.64
N ARG A 167 19.55 0.18 -24.15
CA ARG A 167 19.93 -1.13 -23.57
C ARG A 167 21.12 -1.06 -22.61
N ALA A 168 21.96 -0.05 -22.79
CA ALA A 168 23.14 0.22 -21.97
C ALA A 168 23.54 1.68 -22.11
N LEU A 169 24.28 2.18 -21.12
CA LEU A 169 25.00 3.44 -21.20
C LEU A 169 26.44 3.20 -21.70
N PRO A 170 27.01 4.09 -22.53
CA PRO A 170 28.39 4.00 -22.97
C PRO A 170 29.36 4.31 -21.80
N PRO A 171 30.52 3.64 -21.71
CA PRO A 171 31.57 3.96 -20.72
C PRO A 171 32.02 5.42 -20.74
N GLU A 172 31.87 6.08 -21.89
CA GLU A 172 32.12 7.50 -22.11
C GLU A 172 31.33 8.43 -21.17
N ILE A 173 30.24 7.96 -20.55
CA ILE A 173 29.45 8.72 -19.58
C ILE A 173 30.31 9.27 -18.44
N ARG A 174 31.42 8.60 -18.07
CA ARG A 174 32.38 9.04 -17.03
C ARG A 174 32.94 10.45 -17.22
N GLN A 175 32.86 11.01 -18.44
CA GLN A 175 33.37 12.35 -18.75
C GLN A 175 32.38 13.47 -18.38
N LEU A 176 31.11 13.15 -18.10
CA LEU A 176 30.09 14.12 -17.70
C LEU A 176 30.19 14.47 -16.21
N ILE A 177 31.38 14.85 -15.75
CA ILE A 177 31.69 15.01 -14.32
C ILE A 177 30.88 16.11 -13.62
N HIS A 178 30.25 17.01 -14.37
CA HIS A 178 29.40 18.09 -13.87
C HIS A 178 27.91 17.73 -13.83
N LEU A 179 27.55 16.50 -14.23
CA LEU A 179 26.17 16.04 -14.25
C LEU A 179 25.62 15.98 -12.81
N GLN A 180 24.46 16.61 -12.60
CA GLN A 180 23.75 16.68 -11.33
C GLN A 180 22.47 15.83 -11.38
N GLN A 181 21.84 15.74 -12.55
CA GLN A 181 20.61 14.98 -12.74
C GLN A 181 20.72 14.10 -13.99
N LEU A 182 20.41 12.82 -13.82
CA LEU A 182 20.35 11.83 -14.89
C LEU A 182 19.03 11.07 -14.78
N ASP A 183 18.18 11.23 -15.78
CA ASP A 183 16.90 10.53 -15.88
C ASP A 183 16.97 9.46 -16.97
N LEU A 184 16.67 8.21 -16.59
CA LEU A 184 16.68 7.02 -17.44
C LEU A 184 15.40 6.19 -17.28
N VAL A 185 14.31 6.78 -16.78
CA VAL A 185 13.01 6.13 -16.57
C VAL A 185 12.54 5.41 -17.84
N SER A 186 11.92 4.23 -17.69
CA SER A 186 11.27 3.48 -18.78
C SER A 186 12.20 3.27 -19.98
N ASN A 187 13.29 2.55 -19.75
CA ASN A 187 14.25 2.10 -20.77
C ASN A 187 14.42 0.57 -20.72
N GLN A 188 15.41 0.03 -21.43
CA GLN A 188 15.71 -1.40 -21.50
C GLN A 188 17.08 -1.71 -20.86
N LEU A 189 17.51 -0.92 -19.88
CA LEU A 189 18.83 -1.08 -19.27
C LEU A 189 18.89 -2.38 -18.48
N SER A 190 19.81 -3.26 -18.85
CA SER A 190 20.05 -4.52 -18.12
C SER A 190 21.22 -4.43 -17.13
N VAL A 191 22.09 -3.44 -17.32
CA VAL A 191 23.27 -3.18 -16.48
C VAL A 191 23.61 -1.69 -16.50
N LEU A 192 24.14 -1.19 -15.38
CA LEU A 192 24.82 0.10 -15.33
C LEU A 192 26.33 -0.11 -15.46
N PRO A 193 27.03 0.68 -16.29
CA PRO A 193 28.49 0.60 -16.39
C PRO A 193 29.14 1.06 -15.07
N PRO A 194 30.25 0.42 -14.62
CA PRO A 194 31.05 0.87 -13.46
C PRO A 194 31.45 2.36 -13.55
N GLU A 195 31.62 2.86 -14.77
CA GLU A 195 31.91 4.25 -15.09
C GLU A 195 30.92 5.26 -14.50
N ILE A 196 29.69 4.84 -14.16
CA ILE A 196 28.70 5.69 -13.49
C ILE A 196 29.25 6.31 -12.20
N GLY A 197 30.11 5.61 -11.46
CA GLY A 197 30.71 6.11 -10.21
C GLY A 197 31.57 7.36 -10.37
N HIS A 198 31.98 7.72 -11.59
CA HIS A 198 32.75 8.93 -11.86
C HIS A 198 31.88 10.21 -11.86
N LEU A 199 30.55 10.08 -11.90
CA LEU A 199 29.60 11.20 -11.86
C LEU A 199 29.46 11.74 -10.43
N THR A 200 30.56 12.14 -9.81
CA THR A 200 30.64 12.46 -8.37
C THR A 200 29.79 13.65 -7.93
N HIS A 201 29.32 14.49 -8.86
CA HIS A 201 28.40 15.62 -8.60
C HIS A 201 26.92 15.25 -8.77
N LEU A 202 26.61 14.00 -9.13
CA LEU A 202 25.25 13.55 -9.35
C LEU A 202 24.47 13.60 -8.04
N GLN A 203 23.31 14.27 -8.08
CA GLN A 203 22.40 14.46 -6.95
C GLN A 203 21.13 13.62 -7.11
N GLN A 204 20.69 13.41 -8.35
CA GLN A 204 19.52 12.60 -8.66
C GLN A 204 19.84 11.62 -9.79
N LEU A 205 19.52 10.35 -9.54
CA LEU A 205 19.59 9.28 -10.52
C LEU A 205 18.26 8.54 -10.53
N ASP A 206 17.56 8.64 -11.66
CA ASP A 206 16.27 7.96 -11.87
C ASP A 206 16.44 6.80 -12.85
N LEU A 207 16.07 5.60 -12.41
CA LEU A 207 16.19 4.34 -13.15
C LEU A 207 14.90 3.51 -13.09
N ILE A 208 13.76 4.14 -12.82
CA ILE A 208 12.45 3.47 -12.76
C ILE A 208 12.20 2.68 -14.05
N ASP A 209 11.56 1.52 -13.92
CA ASP A 209 11.06 0.72 -15.05
C ASP A 209 12.17 0.35 -16.05
N ASN A 210 13.15 -0.40 -15.57
CA ASN A 210 14.26 -0.94 -16.35
C ASN A 210 14.41 -2.45 -16.07
N GLN A 211 15.48 -3.06 -16.59
CA GLN A 211 15.75 -4.50 -16.48
C GLN A 211 17.00 -4.79 -15.65
N LEU A 212 17.37 -3.90 -14.72
CA LEU A 212 18.59 -4.00 -13.94
C LEU A 212 18.51 -5.21 -13.00
N ARG A 213 19.53 -6.07 -13.04
CA ARG A 213 19.64 -7.24 -12.14
C ARG A 213 20.55 -7.01 -10.94
N ALA A 214 21.49 -6.08 -11.08
CA ALA A 214 22.41 -5.67 -10.03
C ALA A 214 22.89 -4.23 -10.30
N LEU A 215 23.37 -3.57 -9.25
CA LEU A 215 24.10 -2.32 -9.36
C LEU A 215 25.61 -2.58 -9.28
N PRO A 216 26.45 -1.83 -10.02
CA PRO A 216 27.89 -1.89 -9.86
C PRO A 216 28.30 -1.38 -8.47
N PRO A 217 29.33 -1.95 -7.82
CA PRO A 217 29.88 -1.44 -6.55
C PRO A 217 30.26 0.05 -6.61
N GLU A 218 30.66 0.52 -7.78
CA GLU A 218 31.02 1.92 -8.05
C GLU A 218 29.85 2.90 -7.82
N ILE A 219 28.60 2.43 -7.71
CA ILE A 219 27.47 3.27 -7.30
C ILE A 219 27.77 4.00 -5.98
N GLY A 220 28.50 3.38 -5.05
CA GLY A 220 28.90 4.00 -3.77
C GLY A 220 29.80 5.22 -3.91
N GLN A 221 30.40 5.46 -5.08
CA GLN A 221 31.24 6.63 -5.35
C GLN A 221 30.43 7.91 -5.58
N LEU A 222 29.11 7.80 -5.80
CA LEU A 222 28.19 8.93 -5.97
C LEU A 222 27.87 9.63 -4.64
N THR A 223 28.91 10.13 -3.96
CA THR A 223 28.84 10.61 -2.58
C THR A 223 27.95 11.83 -2.35
N HIS A 224 27.55 12.55 -3.41
CA HIS A 224 26.61 13.68 -3.37
C HIS A 224 25.17 13.28 -3.75
N LEU A 225 24.91 12.01 -4.05
CA LEU A 225 23.59 11.54 -4.45
C LEU A 225 22.61 11.72 -3.29
N GLN A 226 21.47 12.37 -3.59
CA GLN A 226 20.39 12.66 -2.65
C GLN A 226 19.17 11.78 -2.95
N GLN A 227 18.91 11.48 -4.21
CA GLN A 227 17.81 10.63 -4.64
C GLN A 227 18.30 9.54 -5.60
N LEU A 228 17.95 8.29 -5.27
CA LEU A 228 18.16 7.13 -6.12
C LEU A 228 16.83 6.38 -6.26
N ASP A 229 16.30 6.36 -7.47
CA ASP A 229 15.05 5.67 -7.78
C ASP A 229 15.31 4.43 -8.65
N LEU A 230 14.88 3.26 -8.17
CA LEU A 230 15.10 1.95 -8.78
C LEU A 230 13.80 1.13 -8.87
N VAL A 231 12.63 1.79 -8.82
CA VAL A 231 11.32 1.14 -8.88
C VAL A 231 11.19 0.25 -10.12
N SER A 232 10.54 -0.90 -9.97
CA SER A 232 10.20 -1.82 -11.07
C SER A 232 11.42 -2.25 -11.88
N ASN A 233 12.41 -2.83 -11.20
CA ASN A 233 13.59 -3.47 -11.80
C ASN A 233 13.63 -4.98 -11.44
N GLN A 234 14.75 -5.65 -11.74
CA GLN A 234 14.96 -7.08 -11.46
C GLN A 234 16.07 -7.30 -10.44
N LEU A 235 16.30 -6.33 -9.54
CA LEU A 235 17.39 -6.39 -8.57
C LEU A 235 17.16 -7.52 -7.57
N SER A 236 18.12 -8.45 -7.47
CA SER A 236 18.10 -9.52 -6.46
C SER A 236 19.04 -9.26 -5.28
N VAL A 237 20.01 -8.37 -5.45
CA VAL A 237 20.96 -7.95 -4.41
C VAL A 237 21.40 -6.50 -4.64
N LEU A 238 21.71 -5.82 -3.54
CA LEU A 238 22.37 -4.51 -3.56
C LEU A 238 23.84 -4.64 -3.12
N PRO A 239 24.77 -3.91 -3.75
CA PRO A 239 26.16 -3.89 -3.33
C PRO A 239 26.30 -3.23 -1.94
N PRO A 240 27.16 -3.74 -1.03
CA PRO A 240 27.45 -3.10 0.27
C PRO A 240 27.87 -1.63 0.17
N GLU A 241 28.49 -1.26 -0.94
CA GLU A 241 28.93 0.10 -1.26
C GLU A 241 27.79 1.11 -1.30
N ILE A 242 26.52 0.70 -1.41
CA ILE A 242 25.37 1.61 -1.30
C ILE A 242 25.36 2.37 0.03
N GLY A 243 25.92 1.78 1.10
CA GLY A 243 26.07 2.46 2.40
C GLY A 243 27.12 3.58 2.41
N GLN A 244 27.83 3.83 1.29
CA GLN A 244 28.75 4.96 1.12
C GLN A 244 28.04 6.24 0.66
N LEU A 245 26.77 6.14 0.24
CA LEU A 245 25.94 7.26 -0.23
C LEU A 245 25.46 8.15 0.93
N THR A 246 26.39 8.72 1.70
CA THR A 246 26.11 9.43 2.97
C THR A 246 25.21 10.67 2.85
N HIS A 247 24.93 11.16 1.63
CA HIS A 247 24.01 12.26 1.35
C HIS A 247 22.62 11.80 0.90
N LEU A 248 22.39 10.50 0.76
CA LEU A 248 21.14 9.95 0.25
C LEU A 248 20.00 10.25 1.21
N GLN A 249 18.94 10.87 0.68
CA GLN A 249 17.71 11.25 1.37
C GLN A 249 16.57 10.32 0.98
N GLN A 250 16.53 9.89 -0.29
CA GLN A 250 15.51 8.98 -0.80
C GLN A 250 16.16 7.82 -1.55
N LEU A 251 15.74 6.60 -1.18
CA LEU A 251 16.06 5.35 -1.88
C LEU A 251 14.76 4.60 -2.14
N ASP A 252 14.39 4.45 -3.40
CA ASP A 252 13.20 3.71 -3.80
C ASP A 252 13.59 2.39 -4.47
N LEU A 253 13.15 1.27 -3.91
CA LEU A 253 13.50 -0.10 -4.35
C LEU A 253 12.25 -0.93 -4.67
N VAL A 254 11.11 -0.27 -4.86
CA VAL A 254 9.82 -0.93 -5.04
C VAL A 254 9.81 -1.88 -6.22
N GLY A 255 9.10 -3.00 -6.10
CA GLY A 255 8.84 -3.90 -7.24
C GLY A 255 10.10 -4.55 -7.81
N ASN A 256 11.04 -4.93 -6.93
CA ASN A 256 12.25 -5.67 -7.27
C ASN A 256 12.18 -7.13 -6.77
N GLN A 257 13.30 -7.86 -6.80
CA GLN A 257 13.42 -9.26 -6.39
C GLN A 257 14.35 -9.41 -5.18
N LEU A 258 14.45 -8.38 -4.35
CA LEU A 258 15.36 -8.37 -3.20
C LEU A 258 14.85 -9.33 -2.12
N ASN A 259 15.75 -10.17 -1.60
CA ASN A 259 15.50 -11.00 -0.43
C ASN A 259 16.19 -10.47 0.83
N ALA A 260 17.23 -9.65 0.68
CA ALA A 260 17.94 -9.05 1.78
C ALA A 260 18.49 -7.66 1.46
N LEU A 261 18.68 -6.84 2.51
CA LEU A 261 19.38 -5.56 2.43
C LEU A 261 20.81 -5.67 2.99
N PRO A 262 21.81 -5.02 2.36
CA PRO A 262 23.15 -4.93 2.95
C PRO A 262 23.09 -4.12 4.27
N PRO A 263 23.67 -4.61 5.37
CA PRO A 263 23.68 -3.92 6.66
C PRO A 263 24.26 -2.50 6.59
N GLU A 264 25.14 -2.25 5.62
CA GLU A 264 25.77 -0.96 5.33
C GLU A 264 24.75 0.17 5.08
N ILE A 265 23.53 -0.13 4.64
CA ILE A 265 22.43 0.86 4.53
C ILE A 265 22.12 1.50 5.89
N GLY A 266 22.33 0.79 7.01
CA GLY A 266 22.17 1.34 8.36
C GLY A 266 23.11 2.52 8.70
N ARG A 267 24.11 2.80 7.86
CA ARG A 267 25.01 3.97 7.97
C ARG A 267 24.44 5.26 7.36
N LEU A 268 23.37 5.16 6.56
CA LEU A 268 22.79 6.29 5.84
C LEU A 268 21.97 7.19 6.78
N GLN A 269 22.65 8.08 7.50
CA GLN A 269 22.02 8.93 8.53
C GLN A 269 21.07 10.00 7.98
N LYS A 270 21.18 10.36 6.71
CA LYS A 270 20.33 11.36 6.04
C LYS A 270 19.15 10.72 5.29
N LEU A 271 19.02 9.40 5.30
CA LEU A 271 17.97 8.71 4.57
C LEU A 271 16.62 8.91 5.28
N GLU A 272 15.75 9.69 4.65
CA GLU A 272 14.42 10.04 5.15
C GLU A 272 13.35 9.10 4.60
N LYS A 273 13.54 8.61 3.37
CA LYS A 273 12.57 7.76 2.68
C LYS A 273 13.24 6.51 2.10
N LEU A 274 12.84 5.34 2.57
CA LEU A 274 13.22 4.03 2.05
C LEU A 274 11.96 3.23 1.72
N GLU A 275 11.70 3.05 0.43
CA GLU A 275 10.52 2.32 -0.07
C GLU A 275 10.93 0.91 -0.52
N LEU A 276 10.24 -0.11 0.02
CA LEU A 276 10.65 -1.51 -0.09
C LEU A 276 9.52 -2.44 -0.58
N TYR A 277 8.31 -1.93 -0.78
CA TYR A 277 7.15 -2.77 -1.10
C TYR A 277 7.30 -3.48 -2.45
N GLY A 278 6.65 -4.64 -2.60
CA GLY A 278 6.77 -5.45 -3.82
C GLY A 278 8.08 -6.22 -3.96
N ASN A 279 8.81 -6.46 -2.86
CA ASN A 279 9.99 -7.35 -2.78
C ASN A 279 9.68 -8.62 -1.95
N GLN A 280 10.64 -9.54 -1.85
CA GLN A 280 10.51 -10.83 -1.12
C GLN A 280 11.48 -10.90 0.07
N PHE A 281 11.44 -9.89 0.95
CA PHE A 281 12.40 -9.78 2.06
C PHE A 281 12.27 -10.91 3.10
N GLU A 282 13.40 -11.56 3.37
CA GLU A 282 13.64 -12.42 4.52
C GLU A 282 14.49 -11.69 5.60
N ASP A 283 15.37 -10.77 5.19
CA ASP A 283 16.26 -9.99 6.08
C ASP A 283 16.42 -8.54 5.58
N PRO A 284 15.70 -7.54 6.11
CA PRO A 284 14.98 -7.55 7.38
C PRO A 284 13.68 -8.36 7.34
N PRO A 285 13.23 -8.88 8.50
CA PRO A 285 11.91 -9.50 8.61
C PRO A 285 10.79 -8.52 8.18
N PRO A 286 9.73 -9.00 7.49
CA PRO A 286 8.55 -8.22 7.11
C PRO A 286 7.99 -7.30 8.22
N GLU A 287 8.02 -7.75 9.47
CA GLU A 287 7.57 -6.96 10.63
C GLU A 287 8.34 -5.63 10.73
N ILE A 288 9.67 -5.68 10.57
CA ILE A 288 10.54 -4.50 10.60
C ILE A 288 10.36 -3.64 9.35
N VAL A 289 10.12 -4.27 8.20
CA VAL A 289 9.89 -3.55 6.93
C VAL A 289 8.61 -2.74 6.99
N TRP A 290 7.54 -3.28 7.60
CA TRP A 290 6.23 -2.60 7.71
C TRP A 290 6.21 -1.46 8.73
N GLU A 291 7.06 -1.51 9.75
CA GLU A 291 7.22 -0.38 10.69
C GLU A 291 7.80 0.89 10.02
N GLY A 292 8.50 0.72 8.88
CA GLY A 292 8.96 1.81 8.02
C GLY A 292 10.47 2.07 8.07
N THR A 293 10.89 3.14 7.42
CA THR A 293 12.30 3.44 7.11
C THR A 293 13.20 3.44 8.34
N GLN A 294 12.81 4.13 9.42
CA GLN A 294 13.66 4.25 10.61
C GLN A 294 13.86 2.90 11.31
N SER A 295 12.82 2.06 11.36
CA SER A 295 12.89 0.72 11.93
C SER A 295 13.85 -0.18 11.15
N VAL A 296 13.78 -0.16 9.82
CA VAL A 296 14.73 -0.88 8.96
C VAL A 296 16.16 -0.39 9.17
N LEU A 297 16.38 0.92 9.19
CA LEU A 297 17.72 1.50 9.39
C LEU A 297 18.32 1.14 10.75
N ASN A 298 17.52 1.18 11.81
CA ASN A 298 17.94 0.80 13.15
C ASN A 298 18.32 -0.68 13.21
N TYR A 299 17.47 -1.55 12.66
CA TYR A 299 17.74 -2.99 12.58
C TYR A 299 19.06 -3.30 11.86
N LEU A 300 19.28 -2.71 10.67
CA LEU A 300 20.51 -2.92 9.89
C LEU A 300 21.75 -2.37 10.61
N ARG A 301 21.63 -1.21 11.28
CA ARG A 301 22.71 -0.64 12.09
C ARG A 301 23.08 -1.55 13.26
N GLN A 302 22.10 -2.09 13.96
CA GLN A 302 22.33 -3.01 15.07
C GLN A 302 23.01 -4.30 14.61
N GLN A 303 22.65 -4.80 13.41
CA GLN A 303 23.30 -5.96 12.80
C GLN A 303 24.78 -5.69 12.48
N LEU A 304 25.15 -4.46 12.06
CA LEU A 304 26.54 -4.06 11.85
C LEU A 304 27.35 -4.02 13.16
N GLU A 305 26.75 -3.50 14.23
CA GLU A 305 27.45 -3.27 15.51
C GLU A 305 27.64 -4.54 16.34
N GLN A 306 26.71 -5.50 16.24
CA GLN A 306 26.56 -6.58 17.23
C GLN A 306 26.86 -7.98 16.67
N GLY A 307 27.06 -8.09 15.35
CA GLY A 307 27.15 -9.38 14.67
C GLY A 307 25.78 -10.07 14.56
N LYS A 308 25.80 -11.30 14.04
CA LYS A 308 24.59 -12.06 13.69
C LYS A 308 24.49 -13.30 14.57
N ASP A 309 23.28 -13.65 14.99
CA ASP A 309 22.96 -14.94 15.61
C ASP A 309 21.67 -15.52 14.99
N TYR A 310 21.49 -16.83 15.11
CA TYR A 310 20.42 -17.58 14.45
C TYR A 310 19.37 -18.04 15.45
N VAL A 311 18.10 -17.93 15.07
CA VAL A 311 16.99 -18.46 15.87
C VAL A 311 16.56 -19.82 15.34
N TYR A 312 16.72 -20.84 16.18
CA TYR A 312 16.25 -22.21 15.96
C TYR A 312 15.05 -22.52 16.86
N GLU A 313 13.99 -21.73 16.69
CA GLU A 313 12.75 -21.87 17.43
C GLU A 313 11.53 -21.66 16.54
N ALA A 314 10.46 -22.40 16.81
CA ALA A 314 9.20 -22.27 16.09
C ALA A 314 7.98 -22.62 16.96
N LYS A 315 6.79 -22.27 16.46
CA LYS A 315 5.50 -22.61 17.08
C LYS A 315 4.85 -23.79 16.36
N LEU A 316 4.39 -24.78 17.14
CA LEU A 316 3.47 -25.82 16.70
C LEU A 316 2.09 -25.52 17.26
N ILE A 317 1.11 -25.26 16.41
CA ILE A 317 -0.26 -24.95 16.82
C ILE A 317 -1.15 -26.15 16.55
N ILE A 318 -1.74 -26.71 17.62
CA ILE A 318 -2.65 -27.85 17.54
C ILE A 318 -4.09 -27.35 17.59
N VAL A 319 -4.84 -27.61 16.52
CA VAL A 319 -6.23 -27.17 16.35
C VAL A 319 -7.14 -28.36 16.06
N GLY A 320 -8.44 -28.18 16.26
CA GLY A 320 -9.44 -29.21 16.06
C GLY A 320 -10.54 -29.16 17.12
N GLU A 321 -11.55 -30.01 16.95
CA GLU A 321 -12.73 -30.01 17.82
C GLU A 321 -12.43 -30.40 19.27
N GLY A 322 -13.32 -29.99 20.17
CA GLY A 322 -13.30 -30.43 21.56
C GLY A 322 -13.35 -31.96 21.64
N GLY A 323 -12.44 -32.56 22.43
CA GLY A 323 -12.39 -34.02 22.60
C GLY A 323 -11.69 -34.81 21.48
N ALA A 324 -11.15 -34.15 20.44
CA ALA A 324 -10.41 -34.81 19.36
C ALA A 324 -9.10 -35.50 19.82
N GLY A 325 -8.56 -35.11 20.99
CA GLY A 325 -7.32 -35.65 21.57
C GLY A 325 -6.10 -34.75 21.37
N LYS A 326 -6.29 -33.43 21.30
CA LYS A 326 -5.23 -32.43 21.08
C LYS A 326 -4.21 -32.39 22.22
N THR A 327 -4.68 -32.21 23.45
CA THR A 327 -3.89 -32.25 24.69
C THR A 327 -3.12 -33.56 24.81
N SER A 328 -3.80 -34.67 24.54
CA SER A 328 -3.19 -36.00 24.59
C SER A 328 -2.10 -36.19 23.52
N LEU A 329 -2.26 -35.60 22.32
CA LEU A 329 -1.23 -35.59 21.28
C LEU A 329 -0.04 -34.69 21.70
N ALA A 330 -0.30 -33.49 22.20
CA ALA A 330 0.72 -32.55 22.64
C ALA A 330 1.64 -33.17 23.71
N LYS A 331 1.05 -33.77 24.76
CA LYS A 331 1.81 -34.47 25.82
C LYS A 331 2.61 -35.66 25.29
N LYS A 332 2.05 -36.44 24.35
CA LYS A 332 2.74 -37.59 23.74
C LYS A 332 3.87 -37.22 22.78
N ILE A 333 3.84 -36.05 22.15
CA ILE A 333 4.96 -35.54 21.34
C ILE A 333 6.19 -35.30 22.23
N VAL A 334 5.97 -34.73 23.42
CA VAL A 334 7.03 -34.46 24.40
C VAL A 334 7.48 -35.74 25.10
N ASP A 335 6.54 -36.49 25.67
CA ASP A 335 6.80 -37.73 26.37
C ASP A 335 5.95 -38.89 25.78
N PRO A 336 6.56 -39.73 24.92
CA PRO A 336 5.88 -40.90 24.36
C PRO A 336 5.38 -41.90 25.41
N SER A 337 5.95 -41.88 26.62
CA SER A 337 5.58 -42.78 27.72
C SER A 337 4.35 -42.32 28.51
N TYR A 338 3.81 -41.13 28.24
CA TYR A 338 2.60 -40.61 28.86
C TYR A 338 1.40 -41.57 28.70
N GLU A 339 0.80 -41.97 29.82
CA GLU A 339 -0.44 -42.75 29.85
C GLU A 339 -1.66 -41.84 29.75
N LEU A 340 -2.64 -42.21 28.91
CA LEU A 340 -3.84 -41.40 28.70
C LEU A 340 -4.71 -41.39 29.96
N ASP A 341 -4.98 -40.21 30.50
CA ASP A 341 -5.92 -40.02 31.60
C ASP A 341 -7.37 -40.05 31.08
N SER A 342 -8.21 -40.88 31.69
CA SER A 342 -9.64 -40.99 31.38
C SER A 342 -10.49 -39.85 31.94
N HIS A 343 -9.92 -39.04 32.85
CA HIS A 343 -10.55 -37.85 33.45
C HIS A 343 -9.88 -36.55 33.00
N GLU A 344 -9.12 -36.56 31.89
CA GLU A 344 -8.49 -35.36 31.34
C GLU A 344 -9.58 -34.30 31.05
N VAL A 345 -9.60 -33.25 31.87
CA VAL A 345 -10.54 -32.13 31.73
C VAL A 345 -10.27 -31.45 30.40
N SER A 346 -11.31 -31.01 29.70
CA SER A 346 -11.12 -30.28 28.43
C SER A 346 -10.32 -29.00 28.70
N THR A 347 -9.28 -28.73 27.90
CA THR A 347 -8.49 -27.50 28.01
C THR A 347 -9.40 -26.27 27.96
N GLU A 348 -9.41 -25.50 29.03
CA GLU A 348 -10.03 -24.17 29.10
C GLU A 348 -8.98 -23.15 28.60
N GLY A 349 -9.24 -22.51 27.46
CA GLY A 349 -8.30 -21.56 26.88
C GLY A 349 -7.14 -22.17 26.08
N ILE A 350 -5.89 -21.88 26.46
CA ILE A 350 -4.67 -22.28 25.72
C ILE A 350 -3.64 -22.85 26.71
N ASP A 351 -3.08 -24.01 26.40
CA ASP A 351 -1.92 -24.57 27.12
C ASP A 351 -0.68 -24.55 26.20
N VAL A 352 0.48 -24.17 26.74
CA VAL A 352 1.74 -24.09 25.98
C VAL A 352 2.76 -25.05 26.57
N ILE A 353 3.07 -26.09 25.80
CA ILE A 353 3.99 -27.15 26.20
C ILE A 353 5.29 -26.99 25.41
N ARG A 354 6.42 -26.96 26.13
CA ARG A 354 7.73 -26.85 25.50
C ARG A 354 8.29 -28.21 25.10
N TRP A 355 8.79 -28.29 23.87
CA TRP A 355 9.45 -29.45 23.30
C TRP A 355 10.80 -29.08 22.66
N ASP A 356 11.88 -29.57 23.24
CA ASP A 356 13.24 -29.35 22.73
C ASP A 356 13.77 -30.64 22.07
N PHE A 357 14.47 -30.52 20.93
CA PHE A 357 15.14 -31.64 20.26
C PHE A 357 16.45 -31.19 19.58
N GLU A 358 17.37 -32.13 19.35
CA GLU A 358 18.66 -31.83 18.68
C GLU A 358 18.57 -32.04 17.17
N LEU A 359 19.10 -31.07 16.41
CA LEU A 359 19.30 -31.18 14.97
C LEU A 359 20.53 -32.05 14.64
N PRO A 360 20.66 -32.57 13.40
CA PRO A 360 21.78 -33.43 13.00
C PRO A 360 23.18 -32.80 13.15
N ASP A 361 23.26 -31.48 13.23
CA ASP A 361 24.49 -30.71 13.44
C ASP A 361 24.84 -30.49 14.92
N GLY A 362 24.00 -30.98 15.84
CA GLY A 362 24.14 -30.80 17.29
C GLY A 362 23.49 -29.53 17.84
N THR A 363 22.82 -28.74 17.00
CA THR A 363 22.10 -27.54 17.43
C THR A 363 20.82 -27.93 18.16
N VAL A 364 20.57 -27.37 19.35
CA VAL A 364 19.31 -27.58 20.10
C VAL A 364 18.22 -26.71 19.49
N PHE A 365 17.15 -27.34 19.01
CA PHE A 365 15.97 -26.70 18.47
C PHE A 365 14.86 -26.63 19.53
N ARG A 366 14.25 -25.46 19.70
CA ARG A 366 13.15 -25.23 20.65
C ARG A 366 11.81 -25.18 19.90
N THR A 367 10.79 -25.86 20.39
CA THR A 367 9.42 -25.75 19.86
C THR A 367 8.44 -25.50 20.98
N ASN A 368 7.58 -24.49 20.83
CA ASN A 368 6.44 -24.28 21.73
C ASN A 368 5.18 -24.84 21.08
N ILE A 369 4.55 -25.80 21.75
CA ILE A 369 3.33 -26.47 21.31
C ILE A 369 2.15 -25.78 21.96
N TRP A 370 1.31 -25.13 21.15
CA TRP A 370 0.11 -24.43 21.57
C TRP A 370 -1.10 -25.36 21.41
N ASP A 371 -1.70 -25.79 22.52
CA ASP A 371 -2.93 -26.59 22.57
C ASP A 371 -4.15 -25.70 22.81
N PHE A 372 -4.98 -25.54 21.78
CA PHE A 372 -6.16 -24.67 21.85
C PHE A 372 -7.39 -25.41 22.38
N GLY A 373 -8.12 -24.80 23.31
CA GLY A 373 -9.43 -25.25 23.77
C GLY A 373 -10.43 -25.34 22.61
N GLY A 374 -11.17 -26.44 22.52
CA GLY A 374 -12.09 -26.70 21.39
C GLY A 374 -13.47 -26.03 21.49
N GLN A 375 -13.67 -25.04 22.37
CA GLN A 375 -15.00 -24.46 22.63
C GLN A 375 -15.31 -23.29 21.69
N GLU A 376 -16.57 -23.19 21.26
CA GLU A 376 -16.99 -22.19 20.24
C GLU A 376 -16.85 -20.73 20.67
N ILE A 377 -16.84 -20.46 21.99
CA ILE A 377 -16.75 -19.11 22.56
C ILE A 377 -15.38 -18.48 22.25
N TYR A 378 -14.36 -19.30 22.02
CA TYR A 378 -12.98 -18.88 21.86
C TYR A 378 -12.54 -18.66 20.40
N HIS A 379 -13.40 -18.91 19.41
CA HIS A 379 -13.01 -18.68 18.00
C HIS A 379 -12.64 -17.21 17.72
N ALA A 380 -13.27 -16.26 18.42
CA ALA A 380 -12.95 -14.84 18.34
C ALA A 380 -11.64 -14.48 19.08
N THR A 381 -11.18 -15.28 20.04
CA THR A 381 -9.90 -15.06 20.73
C THR A 381 -8.74 -15.75 20.02
N HIS A 382 -8.97 -16.91 19.39
CA HIS A 382 -7.95 -17.67 18.67
C HIS A 382 -7.28 -16.86 17.55
N GLN A 383 -8.01 -15.94 16.90
CA GLN A 383 -7.44 -15.08 15.86
C GLN A 383 -6.24 -14.24 16.33
N PHE A 384 -6.12 -13.98 17.63
CA PHE A 384 -4.98 -13.23 18.20
C PHE A 384 -3.73 -14.10 18.40
N PHE A 385 -3.86 -15.43 18.33
CA PHE A 385 -2.79 -16.40 18.61
C PHE A 385 -2.45 -17.29 17.42
N LEU A 386 -3.32 -17.32 16.40
CA LEU A 386 -3.02 -17.92 15.10
C LEU A 386 -2.09 -16.98 14.35
N THR A 387 -0.79 -17.24 14.45
CA THR A 387 0.24 -16.40 13.84
C THR A 387 0.75 -17.01 12.53
N LYS A 388 1.35 -16.16 11.70
CA LYS A 388 2.21 -16.60 10.58
C LYS A 388 3.40 -17.42 11.12
N ARG A 389 4.20 -18.02 10.23
CA ARG A 389 5.47 -18.67 10.62
C ARG A 389 5.31 -19.81 11.65
N SER A 390 4.18 -20.51 11.63
CA SER A 390 3.87 -21.58 12.57
C SER A 390 3.62 -22.89 11.80
N LEU A 391 3.76 -24.04 12.44
CA LEU A 391 3.29 -25.31 11.89
C LEU A 391 1.92 -25.63 12.50
N TYR A 392 0.95 -26.00 11.67
CA TYR A 392 -0.41 -26.34 12.13
C TYR A 392 -0.68 -27.84 12.08
N ALA A 393 -1.17 -28.39 13.19
CA ALA A 393 -1.62 -29.77 13.30
C ALA A 393 -3.13 -29.81 13.57
N LEU A 394 -3.93 -30.22 12.58
CA LEU A 394 -5.37 -30.41 12.75
C LEU A 394 -5.67 -31.82 13.25
N VAL A 395 -6.12 -31.97 14.50
CA VAL A 395 -6.44 -33.27 15.08
C VAL A 395 -7.92 -33.61 14.89
N VAL A 396 -8.20 -34.78 14.32
CA VAL A 396 -9.56 -35.26 14.03
C VAL A 396 -9.83 -36.60 14.73
N ASP A 397 -11.06 -36.82 15.20
CA ASP A 397 -11.52 -38.07 15.80
C ASP A 397 -12.56 -38.77 14.91
N THR A 398 -12.55 -40.10 14.97
CA THR A 398 -13.39 -41.06 14.22
C THR A 398 -14.86 -41.15 14.64
N ARG A 399 -15.33 -40.31 15.58
CA ARG A 399 -16.63 -40.50 16.26
C ARG A 399 -17.76 -39.59 15.78
N GLN A 400 -17.52 -38.61 14.91
CA GLN A 400 -18.57 -37.70 14.44
C GLN A 400 -18.54 -37.57 12.91
N ASP A 401 -19.68 -37.82 12.25
CA ASP A 401 -19.95 -37.48 10.84
C ASP A 401 -19.95 -35.96 10.55
N ASN A 402 -19.52 -35.15 11.51
CA ASN A 402 -19.68 -33.70 11.55
C ASN A 402 -18.37 -32.96 11.89
N THR A 403 -17.21 -33.57 11.63
CA THR A 403 -15.93 -32.87 11.83
C THR A 403 -15.89 -31.63 10.93
N ASP A 404 -15.80 -30.44 11.51
CA ASP A 404 -15.71 -29.16 10.79
C ASP A 404 -14.28 -28.98 10.23
N PHE A 405 -13.77 -29.98 9.49
CA PHE A 405 -12.41 -29.99 8.94
C PHE A 405 -12.20 -28.83 7.97
N TYR A 406 -13.21 -28.53 7.16
CA TYR A 406 -13.21 -27.38 6.27
C TYR A 406 -13.13 -26.07 7.03
N TYR A 407 -13.81 -25.94 8.17
CA TYR A 407 -13.75 -24.74 8.99
C TYR A 407 -12.32 -24.48 9.48
N TRP A 408 -11.67 -25.47 10.10
CA TRP A 408 -10.33 -25.30 10.64
C TRP A 408 -9.28 -25.06 9.55
N LEU A 409 -9.34 -25.78 8.42
CA LEU A 409 -8.43 -25.55 7.29
C LEU A 409 -8.61 -24.14 6.71
N SER A 410 -9.86 -23.68 6.56
CA SER A 410 -10.15 -22.33 6.06
C SER A 410 -9.69 -21.24 7.03
N ILE A 411 -9.85 -21.45 8.35
CA ILE A 411 -9.35 -20.53 9.39
C ILE A 411 -7.82 -20.45 9.34
N VAL A 412 -7.14 -21.60 9.25
CA VAL A 412 -5.68 -21.63 9.14
C VAL A 412 -5.22 -20.93 7.86
N GLU A 413 -5.83 -21.21 6.70
CA GLU A 413 -5.49 -20.53 5.46
C GLU A 413 -5.68 -19.01 5.55
N LEU A 414 -6.77 -18.56 6.18
CA LEU A 414 -7.12 -17.15 6.28
C LEU A 414 -6.23 -16.37 7.24
N LEU A 415 -5.79 -16.97 8.35
CA LEU A 415 -5.08 -16.29 9.44
C LEU A 415 -3.56 -16.55 9.49
N SER A 416 -3.07 -17.60 8.83
CA SER A 416 -1.67 -18.04 8.96
C SER A 416 -0.79 -17.72 7.75
N ASP A 417 -1.34 -17.05 6.73
CA ASP A 417 -0.66 -16.67 5.48
C ASP A 417 0.10 -17.85 4.84
N SER A 418 -0.61 -18.95 4.59
CA SER A 418 -0.08 -20.20 4.01
C SER A 418 0.94 -20.96 4.86
N SER A 419 0.93 -20.77 6.19
CA SER A 419 1.68 -21.64 7.09
C SER A 419 1.32 -23.12 6.86
N PRO A 420 2.30 -24.04 6.88
CA PRO A 420 2.06 -25.44 6.56
C PRO A 420 1.07 -26.08 7.53
N VAL A 421 0.14 -26.88 7.00
CA VAL A 421 -0.84 -27.62 7.80
C VAL A 421 -0.86 -29.10 7.44
N PHE A 422 -0.93 -29.96 8.46
CA PHE A 422 -1.13 -31.39 8.31
C PHE A 422 -2.27 -31.87 9.22
N ILE A 423 -2.90 -32.98 8.84
CA ILE A 423 -4.03 -33.54 9.59
C ILE A 423 -3.59 -34.78 10.35
N VAL A 424 -3.86 -34.84 11.65
CA VAL A 424 -3.62 -36.00 12.51
C VAL A 424 -4.94 -36.71 12.79
N LYS A 425 -5.09 -37.91 12.22
CA LYS A 425 -6.26 -38.77 12.39
C LYS A 425 -6.08 -39.61 13.64
N ASN A 426 -6.77 -39.25 14.71
CA ASN A 426 -6.79 -40.01 15.96
C ASN A 426 -7.80 -41.17 15.84
N GLU A 427 -7.31 -42.32 15.37
CA GLU A 427 -8.08 -43.54 15.13
C GLU A 427 -8.34 -44.30 16.44
N LYS A 428 -9.22 -43.74 17.28
CA LYS A 428 -9.62 -44.38 18.55
C LYS A 428 -10.23 -45.74 18.26
N GLN A 429 -9.73 -46.79 18.95
CA GLN A 429 -10.16 -48.18 18.74
C GLN A 429 -9.86 -48.73 17.33
N ASP A 430 -8.87 -48.17 16.61
CA ASP A 430 -8.46 -48.57 15.26
C ASP A 430 -9.59 -48.52 14.22
N ARG A 431 -10.54 -47.61 14.41
CA ARG A 431 -11.50 -47.24 13.37
C ARG A 431 -10.81 -46.35 12.35
N HIS A 432 -10.95 -46.67 11.07
CA HIS A 432 -10.31 -45.88 10.02
C HIS A 432 -11.06 -44.56 9.79
N CYS A 433 -10.31 -43.45 9.67
CA CYS A 433 -10.84 -42.17 9.24
C CYS A 433 -10.45 -41.92 7.77
N ASP A 434 -11.44 -41.90 6.89
CA ASP A 434 -11.24 -41.60 5.47
C ASP A 434 -11.27 -40.08 5.24
N VAL A 435 -10.24 -39.56 4.58
CA VAL A 435 -10.07 -38.13 4.28
C VAL A 435 -9.63 -38.01 2.83
N ASN A 436 -10.39 -37.26 2.03
CA ASN A 436 -10.10 -37.08 0.62
C ASN A 436 -8.92 -36.10 0.40
N GLU A 437 -7.69 -36.61 0.47
CA GLU A 437 -6.48 -35.78 0.30
C GLU A 437 -6.40 -35.10 -1.06
N GLY A 438 -6.90 -35.76 -2.12
CA GLY A 438 -6.84 -35.23 -3.49
C GLY A 438 -7.64 -33.94 -3.62
N GLN A 439 -8.82 -33.88 -3.00
CA GLN A 439 -9.65 -32.66 -2.95
C GLN A 439 -8.96 -31.58 -2.11
N LEU A 440 -8.48 -31.92 -0.91
CA LEU A 440 -7.84 -30.95 -0.01
C LEU A 440 -6.59 -30.30 -0.62
N ARG A 441 -5.75 -31.07 -1.34
CA ARG A 441 -4.57 -30.53 -2.04
C ARG A 441 -4.93 -29.58 -3.18
N GLY A 442 -6.10 -29.75 -3.80
CA GLY A 442 -6.59 -28.86 -4.86
C GLY A 442 -7.19 -27.55 -4.33
N GLU A 443 -7.71 -27.58 -3.10
CA GLU A 443 -8.38 -26.43 -2.47
C GLU A 443 -7.44 -25.62 -1.56
N PHE A 444 -6.52 -26.27 -0.85
CA PHE A 444 -5.62 -25.65 0.14
C PHE A 444 -4.15 -25.83 -0.23
N ASN A 445 -3.48 -24.75 -0.66
CA ASN A 445 -2.08 -24.78 -1.10
C ASN A 445 -1.07 -25.06 0.02
N ASN A 446 -1.45 -24.78 1.28
CA ASN A 446 -0.62 -24.97 2.46
C ASN A 446 -0.78 -26.36 3.11
N PHE A 447 -1.73 -27.17 2.63
CA PHE A 447 -1.93 -28.54 3.11
C PHE A 447 -0.79 -29.46 2.64
N ARG A 448 -0.23 -30.24 3.56
CA ARG A 448 0.93 -31.12 3.30
C ARG A 448 0.55 -32.59 3.15
N GLU A 449 -0.03 -33.19 4.18
CA GLU A 449 -0.41 -34.61 4.21
C GLU A 449 -1.34 -34.95 5.38
N THR A 450 -1.91 -36.16 5.39
CA THR A 450 -2.59 -36.75 6.56
C THR A 450 -1.75 -37.84 7.21
N LEU A 451 -1.77 -37.88 8.54
CA LEU A 451 -1.05 -38.84 9.36
C LEU A 451 -2.06 -39.55 10.27
N ALA A 452 -2.01 -40.88 10.33
CA ALA A 452 -2.90 -41.67 11.18
C ALA A 452 -2.18 -42.11 12.45
N THR A 453 -2.84 -41.99 13.60
CA THR A 453 -2.31 -42.45 14.88
C THR A 453 -3.40 -43.06 15.75
N ASN A 454 -2.97 -43.96 16.64
CA ASN A 454 -3.78 -44.38 17.77
C ASN A 454 -3.01 -43.97 19.03
N LEU A 455 -3.43 -42.88 19.66
CA LEU A 455 -2.76 -42.33 20.84
C LEU A 455 -2.69 -43.33 22.01
N LYS A 456 -3.60 -44.32 22.07
CA LYS A 456 -3.58 -45.34 23.14
C LYS A 456 -2.45 -46.34 22.95
N THR A 457 -2.14 -46.71 21.71
CA THR A 457 -1.12 -47.74 21.39
C THR A 457 0.19 -47.14 20.88
N ASN A 458 0.27 -45.81 20.76
CA ASN A 458 1.36 -45.06 20.12
C ASN A 458 1.61 -45.44 18.65
N ARG A 459 0.67 -46.14 17.99
CA ARG A 459 0.80 -46.45 16.55
C ARG A 459 0.92 -45.15 15.76
N GLY A 460 1.95 -45.02 14.93
CA GLY A 460 2.18 -43.86 14.06
C GLY A 460 2.71 -42.59 14.74
N LEU A 461 2.91 -42.60 16.08
CA LEU A 461 3.39 -41.42 16.81
C LEU A 461 4.82 -41.01 16.42
N ASP A 462 5.70 -41.97 16.20
CA ASP A 462 7.10 -41.69 15.80
C ASP A 462 7.18 -41.03 14.43
N GLU A 463 6.31 -41.44 13.50
CA GLU A 463 6.22 -40.82 12.18
C GLU A 463 5.72 -39.38 12.27
N ILE A 464 4.70 -39.13 13.12
CA ILE A 464 4.21 -37.76 13.40
C ILE A 464 5.32 -36.90 13.97
N ARG A 465 6.07 -37.36 14.97
CA ARG A 465 7.17 -36.59 15.57
C ARG A 465 8.24 -36.25 14.53
N ARG A 466 8.63 -37.21 13.70
CA ARG A 466 9.63 -37.00 12.63
C ARG A 466 9.14 -35.97 11.59
N LYS A 467 7.87 -36.06 11.18
CA LYS A 467 7.27 -35.12 10.22
C LYS A 467 7.16 -33.71 10.80
N ILE A 468 6.79 -33.59 12.07
CA ILE A 468 6.78 -32.30 12.78
C ILE A 468 8.19 -31.71 12.78
N GLN A 469 9.23 -32.45 13.17
CA GLN A 469 10.62 -31.96 13.16
C GLN A 469 11.04 -31.47 11.77
N GLN A 470 10.72 -32.24 10.72
CA GLN A 470 11.01 -31.87 9.34
C GLN A 470 10.33 -30.55 8.97
N TYR A 471 9.01 -30.45 9.13
CA TYR A 471 8.27 -29.26 8.72
C TYR A 471 8.57 -28.02 9.55
N ILE A 472 8.83 -28.19 10.84
CA ILE A 472 9.19 -27.07 11.73
C ILE A 472 10.55 -26.50 11.34
N THR A 473 11.53 -27.36 11.04
CA THR A 473 12.88 -26.92 10.67
C THR A 473 12.89 -26.23 9.30
N ASP A 474 11.98 -26.61 8.40
CA ASP A 474 11.83 -26.03 7.06
C ASP A 474 11.01 -24.71 7.06
N LEU A 475 10.59 -24.19 8.21
CA LEU A 475 9.83 -22.94 8.25
C LEU A 475 10.71 -21.74 7.82
N PRO A 476 10.18 -20.77 7.04
CA PRO A 476 11.00 -19.71 6.42
C PRO A 476 11.78 -18.81 7.39
N HIS A 477 11.31 -18.72 8.63
CA HIS A 477 11.93 -17.89 9.67
C HIS A 477 12.99 -18.64 10.48
N VAL A 478 13.02 -19.96 10.41
CA VAL A 478 14.01 -20.76 11.12
C VAL A 478 15.37 -20.56 10.45
N GLY A 479 16.37 -20.16 11.23
CA GLY A 479 17.65 -19.75 10.68
C GLY A 479 17.65 -18.34 10.08
N THR A 480 16.62 -17.52 10.34
CA THR A 480 16.72 -16.08 10.11
C THR A 480 17.78 -15.46 11.02
N ARG A 481 18.49 -14.48 10.46
CA ARG A 481 19.60 -13.80 11.13
C ARG A 481 19.03 -12.64 11.93
N LEU A 482 19.14 -12.69 13.25
CA LEU A 482 18.78 -11.57 14.11
C LEU A 482 20.02 -10.93 14.73
N PRO A 483 19.95 -9.65 15.14
CA PRO A 483 20.99 -9.05 15.97
C PRO A 483 21.22 -9.89 17.23
N LYS A 484 22.47 -10.20 17.56
CA LYS A 484 22.80 -11.10 18.68
C LYS A 484 22.15 -10.68 20.01
N LYS A 485 22.14 -9.38 20.32
CA LYS A 485 21.53 -8.89 21.57
C LYS A 485 20.02 -9.11 21.62
N TRP A 486 19.32 -9.12 20.48
CA TRP A 486 17.88 -9.42 20.44
C TRP A 486 17.63 -10.85 20.89
N VAL A 487 18.46 -11.79 20.46
CA VAL A 487 18.39 -13.20 20.88
C VAL A 487 18.67 -13.34 22.38
N ASP A 488 19.69 -12.64 22.90
CA ASP A 488 20.04 -12.67 24.33
C ASP A 488 18.92 -12.05 25.21
N ILE A 489 18.36 -10.91 24.81
CA ILE A 489 17.24 -10.25 25.51
C ILE A 489 16.00 -11.14 25.47
N ARG A 490 15.66 -11.69 24.30
CA ARG A 490 14.54 -12.62 24.16
C ARG A 490 14.68 -13.81 25.11
N ARG A 491 15.86 -14.44 25.16
CA ARG A 491 16.15 -15.53 26.08
C ARG A 491 15.99 -15.11 27.54
N ALA A 492 16.41 -13.89 27.90
CA ALA A 492 16.24 -13.35 29.24
C ALA A 492 14.76 -13.14 29.61
N LEU A 493 13.93 -12.66 28.68
CA LEU A 493 12.49 -12.46 28.90
C LEU A 493 11.74 -13.79 29.05
N GLU A 494 12.05 -14.78 28.22
CA GLU A 494 11.42 -16.11 28.25
C GLU A 494 11.79 -16.94 29.50
N THR A 495 12.97 -16.68 30.09
CA THR A 495 13.42 -17.38 31.30
C THR A 495 12.93 -16.72 32.60
N ASP A 496 12.36 -15.53 32.51
CA ASP A 496 11.76 -14.84 33.64
C ASP A 496 10.51 -15.61 34.12
N GLN A 497 10.43 -15.84 35.42
CA GLN A 497 9.34 -16.61 36.03
C GLN A 497 8.06 -15.79 36.19
N ARG A 498 8.13 -14.46 36.10
CA ARG A 498 6.98 -13.55 36.27
C ARG A 498 6.05 -13.62 35.06
N ASN A 499 4.77 -13.33 35.28
CA ASN A 499 3.77 -13.30 34.21
C ASN A 499 3.81 -11.99 33.41
N TYR A 500 4.17 -10.89 34.08
CA TYR A 500 4.31 -9.56 33.50
C TYR A 500 5.40 -8.77 34.23
N ILE A 501 5.91 -7.73 33.59
CA ILE A 501 6.88 -6.78 34.13
C ILE A 501 6.52 -5.35 33.74
N SER A 502 6.98 -4.37 34.51
CA SER A 502 6.86 -2.97 34.12
C SER A 502 7.81 -2.63 32.97
N LEU A 503 7.48 -1.59 32.19
CA LEU A 503 8.35 -1.08 31.12
C LEU A 503 9.73 -0.67 31.64
N VAL A 504 9.81 -0.15 32.87
CA VAL A 504 11.09 0.21 33.51
C VAL A 504 11.96 -1.03 33.76
N GLU A 505 11.36 -2.14 34.18
CA GLU A 505 12.08 -3.40 34.36
C GLU A 505 12.50 -4.02 33.04
N TYR A 506 11.66 -3.91 32.01
CA TYR A 506 12.02 -4.29 30.65
C TYR A 506 13.28 -3.54 30.18
N TYR A 507 13.33 -2.22 30.37
CA TYR A 507 14.52 -1.43 30.06
C TYR A 507 15.75 -1.87 30.84
N ARG A 508 15.62 -2.23 32.12
CA ARG A 508 16.74 -2.78 32.91
C ARG A 508 17.25 -4.11 32.37
N ILE A 509 16.35 -4.99 31.92
CA ILE A 509 16.72 -6.27 31.30
C ILE A 509 17.47 -6.01 29.99
N CYS A 510 17.00 -5.07 29.17
CA CYS A 510 17.69 -4.67 27.95
C CYS A 510 19.07 -4.06 28.23
N GLU A 511 19.17 -3.13 29.18
CA GLU A 511 20.43 -2.49 29.58
C GLU A 511 21.44 -3.49 30.12
N ALA A 512 20.99 -4.47 30.92
CA ALA A 512 21.84 -5.56 31.42
C ALA A 512 22.44 -6.43 30.30
N ASN A 513 21.76 -6.53 29.16
CA ASN A 513 22.24 -7.21 27.95
C ASN A 513 22.96 -6.26 26.97
N GLY A 514 23.32 -5.05 27.42
CA GLY A 514 24.09 -4.08 26.64
C GLY A 514 23.28 -3.36 25.56
N PHE A 515 21.96 -3.30 25.69
CA PHE A 515 21.05 -2.61 24.79
C PHE A 515 20.50 -1.38 25.51
N THR A 516 21.03 -0.20 25.20
CA THR A 516 20.88 1.02 26.04
C THR A 516 19.98 2.09 25.42
N HIS A 517 19.71 2.02 24.11
CA HIS A 517 18.87 3.00 23.43
C HIS A 517 17.39 2.65 23.59
N GLN A 518 16.62 3.51 24.25
CA GLN A 518 15.19 3.27 24.54
C GLN A 518 14.32 3.09 23.29
N ALA A 519 14.64 3.80 22.20
CA ALA A 519 13.92 3.64 20.94
C ALA A 519 14.12 2.23 20.35
N ASP A 520 15.35 1.73 20.39
CA ASP A 520 15.68 0.39 19.92
C ASP A 520 15.07 -0.70 20.82
N GLN A 521 15.03 -0.45 22.14
CA GLN A 521 14.34 -1.31 23.13
C GLN A 521 12.84 -1.42 22.82
N LEU A 522 12.19 -0.29 22.53
CA LEU A 522 10.78 -0.29 22.16
C LEU A 522 10.55 -1.02 20.83
N GLN A 523 11.40 -0.81 19.82
CA GLN A 523 11.32 -1.54 18.56
C GLN A 523 11.43 -3.06 18.77
N LEU A 524 12.40 -3.52 19.56
CA LEU A 524 12.53 -4.93 19.91
C LEU A 524 11.25 -5.45 20.60
N SER A 525 10.66 -4.68 21.50
CA SER A 525 9.43 -5.08 22.17
C SER A 525 8.23 -5.18 21.22
N GLU A 526 8.15 -4.32 20.18
CA GLU A 526 7.13 -4.39 19.12
C GLU A 526 7.33 -5.65 18.28
N TYR A 527 8.58 -5.90 17.85
CA TYR A 527 8.94 -7.12 17.13
C TYR A 527 8.60 -8.39 17.91
N LEU A 528 8.92 -8.44 19.22
CA LEU A 528 8.58 -9.58 20.08
C LEU A 528 7.07 -9.70 20.33
N HIS A 529 6.33 -8.59 20.29
CA HIS A 529 4.88 -8.58 20.33
C HIS A 529 4.27 -9.21 19.09
N ASP A 530 4.75 -8.83 17.90
CA ASP A 530 4.28 -9.36 16.62
C ASP A 530 4.63 -10.85 16.45
N LEU A 531 5.77 -11.28 16.99
CA LEU A 531 6.11 -12.70 17.08
C LEU A 531 5.29 -13.45 18.14
N GLY A 532 4.50 -12.76 18.96
CA GLY A 532 3.74 -13.34 20.07
C GLY A 532 4.61 -14.00 21.13
N VAL A 533 5.83 -13.51 21.34
CA VAL A 533 6.71 -13.93 22.44
C VAL A 533 6.28 -13.26 23.75
N CYS A 534 5.88 -11.99 23.67
CA CYS A 534 5.27 -11.23 24.76
C CYS A 534 4.12 -10.38 24.23
N LEU A 535 3.34 -9.73 25.10
CA LEU A 535 2.37 -8.72 24.67
C LEU A 535 2.77 -7.35 25.20
N HIS A 536 2.92 -6.38 24.29
CA HIS A 536 3.25 -5.00 24.65
C HIS A 536 2.55 -4.00 23.73
N PHE A 537 1.55 -3.29 24.26
CA PHE A 537 0.72 -2.36 23.49
C PHE A 537 1.19 -0.92 23.67
N GLN A 538 2.24 -0.53 22.94
CA GLN A 538 2.91 0.77 23.09
C GLN A 538 2.04 2.00 22.85
N LYS A 539 1.01 1.86 22.00
CA LYS A 539 0.06 2.94 21.65
C LYS A 539 -1.10 3.05 22.64
N ASP A 540 -1.21 2.14 23.60
CA ASP A 540 -2.29 2.13 24.58
C ASP A 540 -1.94 2.97 25.82
N PRO A 541 -2.83 3.85 26.30
CA PRO A 541 -2.54 4.70 27.46
C PRO A 541 -2.21 3.94 28.74
N ILE A 542 -2.81 2.76 28.94
CA ILE A 542 -2.69 1.94 30.16
C ILE A 542 -1.63 0.86 29.92
N LEU A 543 -1.79 0.08 28.86
CA LEU A 543 -0.95 -1.10 28.60
C LEU A 543 0.47 -0.77 28.15
N LYS A 544 0.77 0.47 27.71
CA LYS A 544 2.14 0.87 27.35
C LYS A 544 3.16 0.78 28.50
N HIS A 545 2.68 0.70 29.74
CA HIS A 545 3.54 0.64 30.91
C HIS A 545 3.86 -0.80 31.36
N THR A 546 3.25 -1.79 30.72
CA THR A 546 3.32 -3.19 31.14
C THR A 546 3.65 -4.09 29.96
N VAL A 547 4.64 -4.96 30.14
CA VAL A 547 5.00 -6.01 29.19
C VAL A 547 4.53 -7.33 29.78
N ILE A 548 3.54 -7.97 29.14
CA ILE A 548 3.07 -9.29 29.55
C ILE A 548 4.03 -10.32 28.95
N LEU A 549 4.83 -10.95 29.80
CA LEU A 549 5.86 -11.91 29.37
C LEU A 549 5.27 -13.26 28.98
N LYS A 550 4.15 -13.64 29.60
CA LYS A 550 3.44 -14.91 29.34
C LYS A 550 2.07 -14.62 28.72
N PRO A 551 1.95 -14.60 27.38
CA PRO A 551 0.67 -14.39 26.70
C PRO A 551 -0.43 -15.37 27.17
N GLU A 552 -0.05 -16.58 27.58
CA GLU A 552 -0.93 -17.63 28.08
C GLU A 552 -1.63 -17.20 29.38
N TRP A 553 -0.90 -16.53 30.27
CA TRP A 553 -1.49 -15.98 31.51
C TRP A 553 -2.52 -14.89 31.21
N GLY A 554 -2.20 -13.97 30.28
CA GLY A 554 -3.12 -12.92 29.87
C GLY A 554 -4.39 -13.47 29.23
N THR A 555 -4.27 -14.55 28.45
CA THR A 555 -5.44 -15.21 27.84
C THR A 555 -6.27 -15.99 28.84
N ALA A 556 -5.65 -16.73 29.75
CA ALA A 556 -6.34 -17.44 30.83
C ALA A 556 -7.23 -16.48 31.63
N ALA A 557 -6.73 -15.28 31.94
CA ALA A 557 -7.52 -14.25 32.61
C ALA A 557 -8.76 -13.83 31.81
N VAL A 558 -8.62 -13.63 30.50
CA VAL A 558 -9.72 -13.27 29.60
C VAL A 558 -10.76 -14.39 29.52
N TYR A 559 -10.32 -15.65 29.42
CA TYR A 559 -11.22 -16.81 29.41
C TYR A 559 -11.98 -16.94 30.72
N LYS A 560 -11.29 -16.78 31.86
CA LYS A 560 -11.92 -16.80 33.19
C LYS A 560 -13.06 -15.78 33.29
N ALA A 561 -12.89 -14.60 32.72
CA ALA A 561 -13.95 -13.58 32.67
C ALA A 561 -15.14 -13.97 31.78
N LEU A 562 -14.89 -14.59 30.62
CA LEU A 562 -15.97 -14.98 29.70
C LEU A 562 -16.73 -16.24 30.14
N ASP A 563 -16.09 -17.15 30.87
CA ASP A 563 -16.68 -18.41 31.33
C ASP A 563 -17.34 -18.30 32.72
N THR A 564 -17.22 -17.14 33.37
CA THR A 564 -17.87 -16.89 34.64
C THR A 564 -19.39 -16.95 34.49
N LYS A 565 -20.01 -17.87 35.23
CA LYS A 565 -21.45 -18.12 35.18
C LYS A 565 -22.31 -16.87 35.42
N GLU A 566 -21.90 -16.00 36.34
CA GLU A 566 -22.63 -14.76 36.62
C GLU A 566 -22.66 -13.80 35.43
N ILE A 567 -21.53 -13.68 34.71
CA ILE A 567 -21.43 -12.84 33.50
C ILE A 567 -22.24 -13.48 32.35
N TYR A 568 -22.20 -14.79 32.23
CA TYR A 568 -23.00 -15.55 31.28
C TYR A 568 -24.51 -15.38 31.52
N ASP A 569 -24.96 -15.56 32.76
CA ASP A 569 -26.36 -15.44 33.16
C ASP A 569 -26.86 -13.99 33.00
N ASN A 570 -25.98 -12.99 33.14
CA ASN A 570 -26.25 -11.58 32.87
C ASN A 570 -26.13 -11.19 31.37
N LEU A 571 -26.11 -12.17 30.45
CA LEU A 571 -26.03 -11.98 29.00
C LEU A 571 -24.81 -11.14 28.59
N GLY A 572 -23.65 -11.38 29.21
CA GLY A 572 -22.40 -10.70 28.91
C GLY A 572 -22.28 -9.28 29.47
N ARG A 573 -23.22 -8.83 30.33
CA ARG A 573 -23.13 -7.55 31.04
C ARG A 573 -22.36 -7.73 32.34
N PHE A 574 -21.35 -6.90 32.57
CA PHE A 574 -20.53 -6.95 33.78
C PHE A 574 -20.02 -5.56 34.18
N THR A 575 -19.41 -5.51 35.36
CA THR A 575 -18.82 -4.32 36.00
C THR A 575 -17.43 -4.70 36.54
N ARG A 576 -16.60 -3.73 36.94
CA ARG A 576 -15.31 -4.00 37.58
C ARG A 576 -15.46 -4.84 38.85
N THR A 577 -16.52 -4.63 39.62
CA THR A 577 -16.78 -5.43 40.83
C THR A 577 -17.03 -6.91 40.54
N HIS A 578 -17.63 -7.25 39.39
CA HIS A 578 -17.75 -8.65 38.97
C HIS A 578 -16.36 -9.20 38.61
N LEU A 579 -15.56 -8.44 37.88
CA LEU A 579 -14.20 -8.83 37.52
C LEU A 579 -13.27 -8.98 38.74
N ASP A 580 -13.46 -8.19 39.80
CA ASP A 580 -12.74 -8.34 41.07
C ASP A 580 -12.98 -9.71 41.72
N ILE A 581 -14.18 -10.29 41.54
CA ILE A 581 -14.54 -11.61 42.04
C ILE A 581 -13.94 -12.69 41.13
N VAL A 582 -14.01 -12.51 39.81
CA VAL A 582 -13.41 -13.43 38.83
C VAL A 582 -11.89 -13.52 39.00
N TRP A 583 -11.24 -12.37 39.10
CA TRP A 583 -9.81 -12.20 39.28
C TRP A 583 -9.46 -11.98 40.76
N SER A 584 -10.07 -12.80 41.62
CA SER A 584 -9.82 -12.82 43.06
C SER A 584 -8.51 -13.52 43.44
N ASP A 585 -7.95 -14.34 42.55
CA ASP A 585 -6.64 -14.96 42.77
C ASP A 585 -5.55 -13.89 42.87
N ASP A 586 -4.62 -14.08 43.81
CA ASP A 586 -3.52 -13.15 44.07
C ASP A 586 -2.67 -12.85 42.81
N GLU A 587 -2.64 -13.78 41.84
CA GLU A 587 -1.89 -13.61 40.59
C GLU A 587 -2.45 -12.53 39.64
N TYR A 588 -3.72 -12.15 39.78
CA TYR A 588 -4.38 -11.13 38.93
C TYR A 588 -4.64 -9.81 39.67
N ALA A 589 -4.46 -9.76 40.99
CA ALA A 589 -4.91 -8.67 41.85
C ALA A 589 -4.38 -7.28 41.41
N ASP A 590 -3.11 -7.22 40.99
CA ASP A 590 -2.42 -5.99 40.62
C ASP A 590 -2.59 -5.60 39.14
N MET A 591 -3.34 -6.37 38.35
CA MET A 591 -3.44 -6.25 36.89
C MET A 591 -4.87 -6.13 36.35
N ARG A 592 -5.86 -5.92 37.22
CA ARG A 592 -7.28 -6.01 36.83
C ARG A 592 -7.68 -4.96 35.79
N ASP A 593 -7.18 -3.73 35.93
CA ASP A 593 -7.46 -2.65 34.97
C ASP A 593 -6.76 -2.93 33.63
N GLU A 594 -5.52 -3.42 33.65
CA GLU A 594 -4.77 -3.83 32.47
C GLU A 594 -5.44 -5.00 31.74
N LEU A 595 -5.92 -6.01 32.46
CA LEU A 595 -6.59 -7.17 31.89
C LEU A 595 -7.94 -6.80 31.25
N LEU A 596 -8.69 -5.88 31.88
CA LEU A 596 -9.89 -5.31 31.26
C LEU A 596 -9.55 -4.53 29.98
N GLN A 597 -8.50 -3.71 30.02
CA GLN A 597 -8.05 -2.98 28.84
C GLN A 597 -7.57 -3.94 27.73
N LEU A 598 -6.95 -5.07 28.10
CA LEU A 598 -6.55 -6.13 27.19
C LEU A 598 -7.78 -6.74 26.48
N MET A 599 -8.86 -7.04 27.22
CA MET A 599 -10.12 -7.51 26.64
C MET A 599 -10.71 -6.51 25.63
N MET A 600 -10.65 -5.21 25.94
CA MET A 600 -11.11 -4.16 25.04
C MET A 600 -10.21 -4.05 23.79
N ARG A 601 -8.90 -4.22 23.93
CA ARG A 601 -7.95 -4.23 22.80
C ARG A 601 -8.13 -5.43 21.89
N PHE A 602 -8.43 -6.59 22.45
CA PHE A 602 -8.86 -7.78 21.71
C PHE A 602 -10.29 -7.68 21.15
N LYS A 603 -10.94 -6.52 21.28
CA LYS A 603 -12.29 -6.27 20.73
C LYS A 603 -13.30 -7.33 21.21
N LEU A 604 -13.18 -7.75 22.46
CA LEU A 604 -14.05 -8.74 23.10
C LEU A 604 -15.13 -8.09 23.95
N CYS A 605 -14.93 -6.85 24.37
CA CYS A 605 -15.91 -6.08 25.11
C CYS A 605 -15.78 -4.57 24.83
N TYR A 606 -16.81 -3.82 25.22
CA TYR A 606 -16.80 -2.36 25.20
C TYR A 606 -17.46 -1.80 26.45
N GLN A 607 -17.08 -0.57 26.82
CA GLN A 607 -17.74 0.20 27.88
C GLN A 607 -18.99 0.89 27.31
N ILE A 608 -20.11 0.82 28.05
CA ILE A 608 -21.34 1.50 27.65
C ILE A 608 -21.13 3.02 27.76
N PRO A 609 -21.31 3.80 26.68
CA PRO A 609 -21.16 5.25 26.70
C PRO A 609 -22.03 5.91 27.79
N GLY A 610 -21.43 6.79 28.58
CA GLY A 610 -22.12 7.52 29.65
C GLY A 610 -22.30 6.74 30.95
N THR A 611 -21.66 5.57 31.09
CA THR A 611 -21.58 4.82 32.36
C THR A 611 -20.13 4.66 32.78
N ASP A 612 -19.83 4.81 34.07
CA ASP A 612 -18.44 4.77 34.57
C ASP A 612 -17.93 3.33 34.79
N ASP A 613 -18.83 2.34 34.88
CA ASP A 613 -18.47 0.96 35.24
C ASP A 613 -19.42 -0.11 34.68
N GLN A 614 -19.88 0.03 33.43
CA GLN A 614 -20.68 -1.03 32.78
C GLN A 614 -20.10 -1.41 31.42
N TYR A 615 -19.95 -2.72 31.23
CA TYR A 615 -19.32 -3.31 30.07
C TYR A 615 -20.21 -4.40 29.48
N ILE A 616 -20.06 -4.62 28.17
CA ILE A 616 -20.77 -5.68 27.43
C ILE A 616 -19.76 -6.50 26.64
N ALA A 617 -19.81 -7.82 26.78
CA ALA A 617 -19.15 -8.80 25.92
C ALA A 617 -20.14 -9.35 24.88
N PRO A 618 -20.11 -8.89 23.61
CA PRO A 618 -21.16 -9.21 22.62
C PRO A 618 -21.33 -10.69 22.29
N GLN A 619 -20.27 -11.48 22.44
CA GLN A 619 -20.24 -12.92 22.19
C GLN A 619 -21.12 -13.73 23.16
N LEU A 620 -21.40 -13.16 24.35
CA LEU A 620 -22.25 -13.75 25.39
C LEU A 620 -23.69 -13.22 25.36
N LEU A 621 -24.01 -12.30 24.44
CA LEU A 621 -25.38 -11.80 24.30
C LEU A 621 -26.32 -12.91 23.83
N SER A 622 -27.62 -12.69 24.05
CA SER A 622 -28.64 -13.60 23.54
C SER A 622 -28.57 -13.72 22.01
N SER A 623 -28.83 -14.92 21.49
CA SER A 623 -29.05 -15.12 20.05
C SER A 623 -30.39 -14.58 19.56
N ASN A 624 -31.31 -14.28 20.48
CA ASN A 624 -32.65 -13.82 20.15
C ASN A 624 -32.65 -12.32 19.82
N LYS A 625 -33.24 -11.97 18.67
CA LYS A 625 -33.44 -10.58 18.27
C LYS A 625 -34.40 -9.89 19.25
N PRO A 626 -34.03 -8.71 19.83
CA PRO A 626 -34.91 -7.95 20.70
C PRO A 626 -36.08 -7.36 19.92
N ALA A 627 -37.23 -7.19 20.58
CA ALA A 627 -38.39 -6.54 19.99
C ALA A 627 -38.16 -5.02 19.91
N TYR A 628 -38.30 -4.47 18.72
CA TYR A 628 -38.32 -3.02 18.46
C TYR A 628 -39.11 -2.76 17.18
N ASN A 629 -39.66 -1.55 17.06
CA ASN A 629 -40.42 -1.15 15.89
C ASN A 629 -39.48 -0.62 14.80
N TRP A 630 -39.75 -1.03 13.56
CA TRP A 630 -39.06 -0.55 12.37
C TRP A 630 -40.13 -0.07 11.40
N ASP A 631 -40.53 1.20 11.55
CA ASP A 631 -41.74 1.73 10.93
C ASP A 631 -41.50 2.29 9.51
N GLU A 632 -40.24 2.54 9.13
CA GLU A 632 -39.87 3.07 7.81
C GLU A 632 -39.33 1.99 6.88
N PRO A 633 -39.75 1.94 5.59
CA PRO A 633 -39.13 1.05 4.61
C PRO A 633 -37.64 1.41 4.46
N PRO A 634 -36.74 0.43 4.32
CA PRO A 634 -35.32 0.71 4.16
C PRO A 634 -35.11 1.53 2.89
N THR A 635 -34.28 2.58 2.99
CA THR A 635 -33.88 3.42 1.85
C THR A 635 -32.69 2.83 1.12
N LEU A 636 -31.81 2.11 1.84
CA LEU A 636 -30.64 1.42 1.29
C LEU A 636 -30.57 -0.02 1.84
N LEU A 637 -30.21 -0.97 0.98
CA LEU A 637 -29.91 -2.35 1.33
C LEU A 637 -28.53 -2.73 0.81
N LEU A 638 -27.74 -3.39 1.65
CA LEU A 638 -26.44 -3.92 1.28
C LEU A 638 -26.28 -5.33 1.83
N ARG A 639 -25.62 -6.21 1.08
CA ARG A 639 -25.27 -7.54 1.58
C ARG A 639 -23.79 -7.80 1.36
N TYR A 640 -23.15 -8.37 2.36
CA TYR A 640 -21.84 -8.99 2.22
C TYR A 640 -22.04 -10.49 2.11
N ARG A 641 -21.43 -11.13 1.12
CA ARG A 641 -21.39 -12.59 0.98
C ARG A 641 -19.96 -13.07 1.03
N TYR A 642 -19.68 -13.93 2.00
CA TYR A 642 -18.37 -14.50 2.25
C TYR A 642 -18.27 -15.87 1.60
N GLY A 643 -17.14 -16.16 0.93
CA GLY A 643 -16.82 -17.51 0.50
C GLY A 643 -16.63 -18.46 1.69
N PHE A 644 -15.96 -17.95 2.73
CA PHE A 644 -15.85 -18.55 4.05
C PHE A 644 -15.99 -17.43 5.09
N MET A 645 -16.87 -17.60 6.09
CA MET A 645 -17.17 -16.59 7.10
C MET A 645 -16.60 -17.00 8.47
N PRO A 646 -15.51 -16.36 8.94
CA PRO A 646 -15.04 -16.51 10.31
C PRO A 646 -16.11 -16.14 11.34
N LYS A 647 -16.18 -16.91 12.43
CA LYS A 647 -17.02 -16.58 13.58
C LYS A 647 -16.47 -15.29 14.23
N GLY A 648 -17.36 -14.36 14.56
CA GLY A 648 -17.03 -13.17 15.36
C GLY A 648 -16.79 -11.87 14.57
N ILE A 649 -16.95 -11.86 13.24
CA ILE A 649 -16.88 -10.61 12.44
C ILE A 649 -17.88 -9.58 12.98
N LEU A 650 -19.14 -9.99 13.20
CA LEU A 650 -20.16 -9.06 13.67
C LEU A 650 -19.94 -8.63 15.12
N THR A 651 -19.46 -9.51 16.00
CA THR A 651 -19.18 -9.13 17.40
C THR A 651 -18.06 -8.10 17.49
N ARG A 652 -17.02 -8.21 16.64
CA ARG A 652 -15.98 -7.17 16.51
C ARG A 652 -16.56 -5.85 15.99
N PHE A 653 -17.40 -5.94 14.95
CA PHE A 653 -18.09 -4.77 14.40
C PHE A 653 -18.96 -4.06 15.46
N ILE A 654 -19.67 -4.82 16.31
CA ILE A 654 -20.45 -4.28 17.42
C ILE A 654 -19.54 -3.51 18.40
N VAL A 655 -18.37 -4.05 18.72
CA VAL A 655 -17.40 -3.38 19.61
C VAL A 655 -16.89 -2.08 18.99
N GLU A 656 -16.58 -2.02 17.70
CA GLU A 656 -16.13 -0.77 17.07
C GLU A 656 -17.27 0.27 16.99
N MET A 657 -18.48 -0.19 16.66
CA MET A 657 -19.64 0.68 16.44
C MET A 657 -20.46 0.96 17.71
N HIS A 658 -19.98 0.57 18.89
CA HIS A 658 -20.75 0.62 20.14
C HIS A 658 -21.36 2.00 20.46
N LYS A 659 -20.67 3.08 20.11
CA LYS A 659 -21.14 4.46 20.33
C LYS A 659 -22.45 4.78 19.59
N PHE A 660 -22.71 4.10 18.48
CA PHE A 660 -23.90 4.30 17.67
C PHE A 660 -25.04 3.36 18.03
N ILE A 661 -24.87 2.43 18.97
CA ILE A 661 -25.92 1.45 19.32
C ILE A 661 -27.17 2.17 19.84
N ALA A 662 -28.29 1.93 19.17
CA ALA A 662 -29.56 2.57 19.47
C ALA A 662 -29.99 2.28 20.91
N GLY A 663 -30.03 3.35 21.72
CA GLY A 663 -30.38 3.30 23.14
C GLY A 663 -29.47 2.40 23.99
N GLN A 664 -28.29 2.01 23.49
CA GLN A 664 -27.35 1.08 24.14
C GLN A 664 -28.00 -0.26 24.58
N ARG A 665 -29.09 -0.64 23.90
CA ARG A 665 -29.92 -1.81 24.24
C ARG A 665 -30.24 -2.68 23.03
N LEU A 666 -30.29 -2.11 21.82
CA LEU A 666 -30.65 -2.84 20.60
C LEU A 666 -29.45 -3.57 19.98
N VAL A 667 -28.92 -4.54 20.72
CA VAL A 667 -27.77 -5.35 20.33
C VAL A 667 -27.97 -6.79 20.83
N TRP A 668 -27.61 -7.77 19.99
CA TRP A 668 -27.68 -9.19 20.30
C TRP A 668 -26.54 -9.91 19.55
N LYS A 669 -26.35 -11.21 19.81
CA LYS A 669 -25.18 -11.95 19.31
C LYS A 669 -25.01 -11.91 17.79
N SER A 670 -26.12 -11.92 17.04
CA SER A 670 -26.16 -11.97 15.58
C SER A 670 -26.70 -10.70 14.92
N GLY A 671 -26.79 -9.59 15.66
CA GLY A 671 -27.20 -8.33 15.05
C GLY A 671 -27.17 -7.12 15.96
N VAL A 672 -27.25 -5.94 15.35
CA VAL A 672 -27.22 -4.65 16.03
C VAL A 672 -28.04 -3.61 15.27
N VAL A 673 -28.64 -2.70 16.03
CA VAL A 673 -29.29 -1.51 15.48
C VAL A 673 -28.48 -0.27 15.86
N LEU A 674 -28.05 0.47 14.85
CA LEU A 674 -27.29 1.70 14.98
C LEU A 674 -28.16 2.92 14.70
N ASN A 675 -27.88 4.03 15.37
CA ASN A 675 -28.56 5.30 15.20
C ASN A 675 -27.56 6.45 15.43
N ASN A 676 -27.49 7.39 14.48
CA ASN A 676 -26.65 8.59 14.55
C ASN A 676 -27.46 9.90 14.70
N GLY A 677 -28.77 9.80 14.94
CA GLY A 677 -29.71 10.92 15.04
C GLY A 677 -30.38 11.31 13.72
N SER A 678 -29.79 11.03 12.56
CA SER A 678 -30.35 11.34 11.25
C SER A 678 -30.81 10.11 10.46
N ALA A 679 -30.22 8.94 10.76
CA ALA A 679 -30.50 7.66 10.12
C ALA A 679 -30.41 6.50 11.13
N GLN A 680 -31.08 5.40 10.80
CA GLN A 680 -31.08 4.16 11.55
C GLN A 680 -30.65 3.01 10.64
N ALA A 681 -29.76 2.16 11.14
CA ALA A 681 -29.28 0.98 10.41
C ALA A 681 -29.50 -0.28 11.23
N GLU A 682 -29.96 -1.35 10.60
CA GLU A 682 -29.96 -2.69 11.16
C GLU A 682 -28.94 -3.54 10.40
N ILE A 683 -28.07 -4.20 11.16
CA ILE A 683 -27.05 -5.12 10.66
C ILE A 683 -27.34 -6.49 11.28
N ILE A 684 -27.51 -7.51 10.45
CA ILE A 684 -27.77 -8.90 10.87
C ILE A 684 -26.77 -9.84 10.23
N GLU A 685 -26.18 -10.72 11.03
CA GLU A 685 -25.38 -11.84 10.59
C GLU A 685 -26.25 -13.09 10.38
N LEU A 686 -26.18 -13.65 9.17
CA LEU A 686 -26.77 -14.93 8.81
C LEU A 686 -25.64 -15.94 8.56
N TYR A 687 -25.04 -16.44 9.65
CA TYR A 687 -23.85 -17.30 9.60
C TYR A 687 -24.01 -18.54 8.69
N HIS A 688 -25.16 -19.23 8.76
CA HIS A 688 -25.47 -20.39 7.91
C HIS A 688 -25.51 -20.09 6.40
N LYS A 689 -25.62 -18.82 6.00
CA LYS A 689 -25.53 -18.37 4.61
C LYS A 689 -24.20 -17.72 4.28
N GLY A 690 -23.33 -17.49 5.27
CA GLY A 690 -22.14 -16.68 5.11
C GLY A 690 -22.47 -15.25 4.66
N GLU A 691 -23.54 -14.64 5.19
CA GLU A 691 -23.99 -13.31 4.78
C GLU A 691 -24.15 -12.34 5.95
N ILE A 692 -23.76 -11.09 5.75
CA ILE A 692 -24.15 -9.95 6.60
C ILE A 692 -25.12 -9.08 5.82
N HIS A 693 -26.29 -8.85 6.38
CA HIS A 693 -27.36 -8.03 5.81
C HIS A 693 -27.38 -6.68 6.51
N ILE A 694 -27.33 -5.61 5.72
CA ILE A 694 -27.38 -4.24 6.21
C ILE A 694 -28.57 -3.56 5.57
N ARG A 695 -29.44 -2.97 6.38
CA ARG A 695 -30.53 -2.12 5.92
C ARG A 695 -30.50 -0.79 6.64
N VAL A 696 -30.70 0.30 5.90
CA VAL A 696 -30.61 1.67 6.43
C VAL A 696 -31.86 2.47 6.02
N CYS A 697 -32.43 3.22 6.96
CA CYS A 697 -33.51 4.18 6.73
C CYS A 697 -33.20 5.54 7.39
N GLY A 698 -33.98 6.57 7.05
CA GLY A 698 -33.90 7.91 7.65
C GLY A 698 -33.54 9.01 6.66
N LYS A 699 -33.25 10.20 7.19
CA LYS A 699 -33.08 11.43 6.40
C LYS A 699 -31.76 11.49 5.63
N ARG A 700 -30.68 10.96 6.23
CA ARG A 700 -29.33 10.90 5.63
C ARG A 700 -28.73 9.48 5.73
N PRO A 701 -29.28 8.51 4.98
CA PRO A 701 -28.87 7.11 5.09
C PRO A 701 -27.46 6.85 4.53
N LYS A 702 -26.96 7.72 3.64
CA LYS A 702 -25.61 7.62 3.06
C LYS A 702 -24.52 7.80 4.12
N ASP A 703 -24.62 8.85 4.94
CA ASP A 703 -23.62 9.15 5.98
C ASP A 703 -23.38 7.95 6.92
N LEU A 704 -24.46 7.29 7.35
CA LEU A 704 -24.37 6.13 8.24
C LEU A 704 -23.87 4.88 7.51
N VAL A 705 -24.33 4.63 6.28
CA VAL A 705 -23.90 3.43 5.53
C VAL A 705 -22.42 3.50 5.17
N THR A 706 -21.88 4.69 4.87
CA THR A 706 -20.45 4.87 4.57
C THR A 706 -19.58 4.49 5.77
N VAL A 707 -19.95 4.94 6.98
CA VAL A 707 -19.23 4.55 8.21
C VAL A 707 -19.34 3.04 8.46
N ILE A 708 -20.51 2.45 8.26
CA ILE A 708 -20.71 1.00 8.39
C ILE A 708 -19.84 0.23 7.39
N ILE A 709 -19.85 0.64 6.12
CA ILE A 709 -19.05 0.05 5.05
C ILE A 709 -17.57 0.12 5.42
N HIS A 710 -17.08 1.30 5.81
CA HIS A 710 -15.69 1.49 6.19
C HIS A 710 -15.26 0.54 7.31
N GLU A 711 -16.05 0.41 8.39
CA GLU A 711 -15.67 -0.47 9.51
C GLU A 711 -15.81 -1.96 9.17
N VAL A 712 -16.80 -2.37 8.36
CA VAL A 712 -16.90 -3.76 7.89
C VAL A 712 -15.73 -4.11 6.97
N ASP A 713 -15.41 -3.23 6.02
CA ASP A 713 -14.33 -3.45 5.06
C ASP A 713 -12.98 -3.49 5.79
N LYS A 714 -12.73 -2.58 6.74
CA LYS A 714 -11.55 -2.59 7.62
C LYS A 714 -11.40 -3.88 8.45
N ILE A 715 -12.50 -4.46 8.94
CA ILE A 715 -12.44 -5.77 9.62
C ILE A 715 -12.10 -6.88 8.62
N ASN A 716 -12.67 -6.84 7.42
CA ASN A 716 -12.38 -7.83 6.37
C ASN A 716 -10.93 -7.74 5.88
N ASP A 717 -10.39 -6.53 5.73
CA ASP A 717 -9.01 -6.25 5.33
C ASP A 717 -7.99 -6.70 6.40
N SER A 718 -8.42 -6.90 7.65
CA SER A 718 -7.58 -7.52 8.68
C SER A 718 -7.28 -9.01 8.43
N TYR A 719 -7.88 -9.61 7.40
CA TYR A 719 -7.64 -10.98 6.98
C TYR A 719 -7.01 -11.00 5.58
N ASP A 720 -5.77 -11.50 5.47
CA ASP A 720 -4.93 -11.40 4.25
C ASP A 720 -5.60 -11.93 2.96
N ARG A 721 -6.54 -12.88 3.05
CA ARG A 721 -7.12 -13.58 1.88
C ARG A 721 -8.64 -13.71 1.94
N MET A 722 -9.32 -12.79 2.61
CA MET A 722 -10.77 -12.87 2.74
C MET A 722 -11.48 -12.67 1.39
N ARG A 723 -12.24 -13.69 0.97
CA ARG A 723 -13.07 -13.64 -0.25
C ARG A 723 -14.46 -13.14 0.10
N VAL A 724 -14.67 -11.83 -0.03
CA VAL A 724 -15.95 -11.18 0.25
C VAL A 724 -16.49 -10.50 -1.00
N ASN A 725 -17.77 -10.71 -1.30
CA ASN A 725 -18.49 -10.00 -2.34
C ASN A 725 -19.48 -9.03 -1.71
N LYS A 726 -19.29 -7.75 -1.97
CA LYS A 726 -20.29 -6.71 -1.68
C LYS A 726 -21.39 -6.79 -2.74
N LEU A 727 -22.62 -7.00 -2.32
CA LEU A 727 -23.79 -7.27 -3.15
C LEU A 727 -24.77 -6.10 -3.08
N ILE A 728 -25.04 -5.51 -4.24
CA ILE A 728 -25.93 -4.34 -4.39
C ILE A 728 -27.29 -4.81 -4.91
N PRO A 729 -28.42 -4.39 -4.30
CA PRO A 729 -29.75 -4.75 -4.77
C PRO A 729 -30.07 -4.06 -6.10
N CYS A 730 -30.84 -4.74 -6.94
CA CYS A 730 -31.49 -4.15 -8.10
C CYS A 730 -32.57 -3.16 -7.64
N GLN A 731 -32.65 -2.01 -8.31
CA GLN A 731 -33.63 -0.95 -8.02
C GLN A 731 -34.92 -1.06 -8.86
N CYS A 732 -35.23 -2.23 -9.43
CA CYS A 732 -36.44 -2.44 -10.24
C CYS A 732 -37.75 -2.41 -9.42
N ASP A 733 -38.86 -2.07 -10.07
CA ASP A 733 -40.18 -1.85 -9.46
C ASP A 733 -40.78 -3.05 -8.70
N LEU A 734 -40.21 -4.25 -8.84
CA LEU A 734 -40.57 -5.44 -8.04
C LEU A 734 -40.39 -5.23 -6.53
N TRP A 735 -39.54 -4.27 -6.13
CA TRP A 735 -39.32 -3.95 -4.73
C TRP A 735 -40.55 -3.32 -4.05
N GLN A 736 -41.40 -2.62 -4.82
CA GLN A 736 -42.67 -2.06 -4.33
C GLN A 736 -43.76 -3.13 -4.19
N ALA A 737 -43.60 -4.30 -4.83
CA ALA A 737 -44.55 -5.41 -4.80
C ALA A 737 -44.30 -6.43 -3.68
N GLY A 738 -43.23 -6.26 -2.88
CA GLY A 738 -42.92 -7.12 -1.73
C GLY A 738 -41.98 -8.30 -2.03
N ASP A 739 -41.48 -8.43 -3.27
CA ASP A 739 -40.51 -9.46 -3.64
C ASP A 739 -39.06 -9.05 -3.33
N ALA A 740 -38.23 -10.02 -2.93
CA ALA A 740 -36.82 -9.77 -2.64
C ALA A 740 -36.08 -9.34 -3.93
N PRO A 741 -35.26 -8.26 -3.92
CA PRO A 741 -34.58 -7.81 -5.12
C PRO A 741 -33.52 -8.82 -5.57
N GLN A 742 -33.17 -8.77 -6.85
CA GLN A 742 -31.94 -9.41 -7.31
C GLN A 742 -30.74 -8.65 -6.75
N PHE A 743 -29.64 -9.34 -6.48
CA PHE A 743 -28.40 -8.72 -6.06
C PHE A 743 -27.32 -8.89 -7.13
N PHE A 744 -26.53 -7.85 -7.32
CA PHE A 744 -25.38 -7.83 -8.23
C PHE A 744 -24.08 -7.66 -7.44
N PRO A 745 -23.04 -8.47 -7.71
CA PRO A 745 -21.72 -8.26 -7.13
C PRO A 745 -21.11 -6.94 -7.60
N LEU A 746 -20.61 -6.12 -6.67
CA LEU A 746 -20.03 -4.81 -6.96
C LEU A 746 -18.83 -4.89 -7.92
N ASN A 747 -17.98 -5.90 -7.76
CA ASN A 747 -16.85 -6.17 -8.67
C ASN A 747 -17.29 -6.45 -10.11
N VAL A 748 -18.45 -7.08 -10.32
CA VAL A 748 -19.01 -7.29 -11.66
C VAL A 748 -19.51 -5.96 -12.22
N LEU A 749 -20.17 -5.14 -11.42
CA LEU A 749 -20.62 -3.81 -11.83
C LEU A 749 -19.44 -2.92 -12.25
N HIS A 750 -18.32 -2.95 -11.53
CA HIS A 750 -17.09 -2.25 -11.95
C HIS A 750 -16.52 -2.77 -13.28
N ARG A 751 -16.48 -4.09 -13.49
CA ARG A 751 -16.03 -4.67 -14.78
C ARG A 751 -16.91 -4.25 -15.96
N PHE A 752 -18.20 -4.00 -15.75
CA PHE A 752 -19.08 -3.44 -16.77
C PHE A 752 -18.62 -2.02 -17.15
N ILE A 753 -18.33 -1.17 -16.15
CA ILE A 753 -17.80 0.18 -16.37
C ILE A 753 -16.45 0.14 -17.11
N ASP A 754 -15.51 -0.72 -16.69
CA ASP A 754 -14.18 -0.85 -17.30
C ASP A 754 -14.24 -1.28 -18.78
N LYS A 755 -15.30 -2.01 -19.15
CA LYS A 755 -15.57 -2.46 -20.52
C LYS A 755 -16.45 -1.50 -21.32
N GLY A 756 -16.78 -0.33 -20.77
CA GLY A 756 -17.65 0.66 -21.41
C GLY A 756 -19.11 0.19 -21.55
N GLN A 757 -19.56 -0.73 -20.70
CA GLN A 757 -20.94 -1.24 -20.67
C GLN A 757 -21.72 -0.58 -19.52
N GLU A 758 -22.76 0.18 -19.85
CA GLU A 758 -23.51 0.99 -18.87
C GLU A 758 -24.73 0.30 -18.28
N LYS A 759 -25.17 -0.83 -18.84
CA LYS A 759 -26.41 -1.51 -18.47
C LYS A 759 -26.21 -2.98 -18.20
N ILE A 760 -26.89 -3.48 -17.18
CA ILE A 760 -26.92 -4.91 -16.81
C ILE A 760 -28.38 -5.37 -16.72
N GLN A 761 -28.67 -6.60 -17.16
CA GLN A 761 -30.04 -7.14 -17.09
C GLN A 761 -30.33 -7.73 -15.71
N CYS A 762 -31.42 -7.29 -15.09
CA CYS A 762 -32.02 -7.96 -13.94
C CYS A 762 -32.69 -9.26 -14.41
N GLN A 763 -32.30 -10.40 -13.88
CA GLN A 763 -32.88 -11.73 -14.11
C GLN A 763 -34.23 -11.95 -13.39
N LYS A 764 -34.68 -11.01 -12.55
CA LYS A 764 -36.00 -11.08 -11.91
C LYS A 764 -37.08 -10.30 -12.66
N CYS A 765 -36.85 -9.02 -12.95
CA CYS A 765 -37.79 -8.22 -13.75
C CYS A 765 -37.49 -8.27 -15.25
N PHE A 766 -36.35 -8.85 -15.67
CA PHE A 766 -35.88 -8.91 -17.05
C PHE A 766 -35.57 -7.55 -17.69
N GLU A 767 -35.57 -6.47 -16.90
CA GLU A 767 -35.26 -5.10 -17.33
C GLU A 767 -33.75 -4.81 -17.30
N MET A 768 -33.34 -3.90 -18.18
CA MET A 768 -31.98 -3.36 -18.20
C MET A 768 -31.89 -2.21 -17.20
N VAL A 769 -31.04 -2.38 -16.19
CA VAL A 769 -30.80 -1.38 -15.16
C VAL A 769 -29.44 -0.71 -15.37
N ASP A 770 -29.37 0.57 -15.02
CA ASP A 770 -28.17 1.38 -15.16
C ASP A 770 -27.14 1.01 -14.07
N VAL A 771 -25.94 0.61 -14.50
CA VAL A 771 -24.87 0.15 -13.61
C VAL A 771 -24.40 1.29 -12.71
N ARG A 772 -24.29 2.52 -13.22
CA ARG A 772 -23.84 3.68 -12.43
C ARG A 772 -24.88 4.03 -11.37
N GLN A 773 -26.18 4.00 -11.68
CA GLN A 773 -27.26 4.25 -10.71
C GLN A 773 -27.30 3.22 -9.57
N LEU A 774 -26.98 1.95 -9.86
CA LEU A 774 -26.87 0.92 -8.82
C LEU A 774 -25.71 1.23 -7.86
N ILE A 775 -24.56 1.67 -8.37
CA ILE A 775 -23.38 1.95 -7.56
C ILE A 775 -23.54 3.29 -6.80
N LEU A 776 -24.12 4.34 -7.40
CA LEU A 776 -24.26 5.69 -6.81
C LEU A 776 -24.97 5.76 -5.43
N GLY A 777 -25.73 4.71 -5.06
CA GLY A 777 -26.30 4.56 -3.72
C GLY A 777 -25.33 4.06 -2.64
N PHE A 778 -24.17 3.53 -3.04
CA PHE A 778 -23.19 2.80 -2.24
C PHE A 778 -21.73 3.11 -2.58
N SER A 779 -21.46 3.95 -3.58
CA SER A 779 -20.13 4.44 -3.91
C SER A 779 -19.56 5.21 -2.72
N ASP A 780 -18.27 4.98 -2.43
CA ASP A 780 -17.46 6.00 -1.79
C ASP A 780 -17.64 7.34 -2.53
N PRO A 781 -17.56 8.48 -1.83
CA PRO A 781 -17.01 9.63 -2.51
C PRO A 781 -15.60 9.21 -2.95
N VAL A 782 -15.41 8.96 -4.25
CA VAL A 782 -14.30 9.69 -4.86
C VAL A 782 -14.60 11.13 -4.48
N TYR A 783 -13.74 11.71 -3.65
CA TYR A 783 -13.78 13.08 -3.20
C TYR A 783 -14.51 13.96 -4.22
N ASP A 784 -15.74 14.37 -3.88
CA ASP A 784 -16.52 15.34 -4.62
C ASP A 784 -16.41 16.66 -3.85
N PRO A 785 -15.49 17.56 -4.25
CA PRO A 785 -15.29 18.84 -3.57
C PRO A 785 -16.47 19.82 -3.74
N GLU A 786 -17.55 19.46 -4.46
CA GLU A 786 -18.68 20.35 -4.69
C GLU A 786 -19.93 20.07 -3.82
N ALA A 787 -20.03 18.91 -3.17
CA ALA A 787 -21.22 18.56 -2.39
C ALA A 787 -21.31 19.22 -0.99
N ASP A 788 -20.23 19.86 -0.50
CA ASP A 788 -20.16 20.46 0.84
C ASP A 788 -20.24 22.01 0.84
N LYS A 789 -20.80 22.61 -0.22
CA LYS A 789 -21.04 24.06 -0.30
C LYS A 789 -22.48 24.50 0.04
N ASN A 790 -23.42 23.58 0.22
CA ASN A 790 -24.82 23.94 0.45
C ASN A 790 -25.38 23.25 1.70
N ASP A 791 -24.95 23.66 2.89
CA ASP A 791 -25.81 23.75 4.08
C ASP A 791 -25.07 24.40 5.27
N TYR A 792 -24.86 25.72 5.20
CA TYR A 792 -24.82 26.59 6.38
C TYR A 792 -25.83 27.74 6.20
N PRO A 793 -26.53 28.17 7.27
CA PRO A 793 -27.67 29.10 7.21
C PRO A 793 -27.25 30.54 6.86
N PRO A 794 -28.19 31.40 6.42
CA PRO A 794 -27.89 32.70 5.85
C PRO A 794 -27.43 33.71 6.90
N LEU A 795 -26.33 34.40 6.63
CA LEU A 795 -25.98 35.66 7.28
C LEU A 795 -26.21 36.82 6.31
N ALA A 796 -26.75 37.89 6.88
CA ALA A 796 -27.42 39.01 6.22
C ALA A 796 -26.50 39.90 5.36
N GLU A 797 -27.17 40.67 4.49
CA GLU A 797 -26.73 41.66 3.52
C GLU A 797 -25.55 42.58 3.94
N SER A 798 -24.61 42.84 3.01
CA SER A 798 -24.28 44.21 2.53
C SER A 798 -23.19 44.26 1.43
N SER A 799 -23.55 44.94 0.33
CA SER A 799 -22.78 45.81 -0.60
C SER A 799 -21.43 45.40 -1.25
N SER A 800 -21.48 45.30 -2.59
CA SER A 800 -20.58 45.83 -3.65
C SER A 800 -19.08 45.47 -3.67
N PHE A 801 -18.58 44.92 -4.79
CA PHE A 801 -17.57 45.52 -5.70
C PHE A 801 -17.16 44.53 -6.83
N HIS A 802 -17.11 44.99 -8.08
CA HIS A 802 -16.47 44.31 -9.24
C HIS A 802 -14.93 44.34 -9.12
N PRO A 803 -14.20 43.40 -9.74
CA PRO A 803 -13.50 43.75 -10.99
C PRO A 803 -13.30 42.62 -12.02
N GLU A 804 -13.08 43.05 -13.26
CA GLU A 804 -12.66 42.33 -14.45
C GLU A 804 -11.18 41.83 -14.40
N ASN A 805 -10.87 40.96 -15.36
CA ASN A 805 -9.56 40.60 -15.94
C ASN A 805 -8.70 39.53 -15.25
N CYS A 806 -8.75 38.32 -15.82
CA CYS A 806 -7.55 37.53 -16.12
C CYS A 806 -7.80 36.69 -17.39
N LYS A 807 -7.23 37.12 -18.52
CA LYS A 807 -7.01 36.29 -19.70
C LYS A 807 -5.69 35.57 -19.48
N ASP A 808 -5.68 34.24 -19.59
CA ASP A 808 -4.59 33.47 -20.22
C ASP A 808 -5.03 32.03 -20.50
N SER A 809 -5.52 31.83 -21.73
CA SER A 809 -5.31 30.69 -22.63
C SER A 809 -5.40 29.24 -22.10
N TRP A 810 -6.62 28.72 -21.99
CA TRP A 810 -7.27 27.80 -22.94
C TRP A 810 -8.77 28.16 -22.96
N PRO A 811 -9.42 28.51 -24.10
CA PRO A 811 -10.86 28.66 -24.09
C PRO A 811 -11.48 27.27 -23.94
N ILE A 812 -12.18 27.01 -22.82
CA ILE A 812 -12.88 25.74 -22.56
C ILE A 812 -13.82 25.36 -23.73
N GLN A 813 -14.31 26.35 -24.50
CA GLN A 813 -15.10 26.13 -25.71
C GLN A 813 -14.36 25.36 -26.83
N THR A 814 -13.02 25.46 -26.95
CA THR A 814 -12.30 24.74 -28.02
C THR A 814 -12.08 23.24 -27.76
N LEU A 815 -12.12 22.78 -26.50
CA LEU A 815 -12.05 21.35 -26.16
C LEU A 815 -13.34 20.60 -26.50
N GLN A 816 -14.48 21.30 -26.56
CA GLN A 816 -15.75 20.67 -26.92
C GLN A 816 -15.85 20.36 -28.42
N ASP A 817 -15.18 21.13 -29.28
CA ASP A 817 -15.38 21.06 -30.74
C ASP A 817 -14.22 20.42 -31.54
N ASP A 818 -13.04 20.17 -30.95
CA ASP A 818 -11.88 19.57 -31.64
C ASP A 818 -11.47 18.19 -31.06
N PRO A 819 -11.78 17.07 -31.75
CA PRO A 819 -11.43 15.72 -31.33
C PRO A 819 -9.92 15.48 -31.17
N MET A 820 -9.07 16.18 -31.93
CA MET A 820 -7.61 16.00 -31.86
C MET A 820 -7.00 16.56 -30.58
N GLN A 821 -7.60 17.59 -29.97
CA GLN A 821 -7.13 18.12 -28.69
C GLN A 821 -7.54 17.26 -27.50
N ARG A 822 -8.74 16.63 -27.56
CA ARG A 822 -9.15 15.64 -26.55
C ARG A 822 -8.24 14.43 -26.56
N ILE A 823 -7.90 13.91 -27.75
CA ILE A 823 -6.94 12.80 -27.89
C ILE A 823 -5.57 13.21 -27.34
N LYS A 824 -5.11 14.44 -27.61
CA LYS A 824 -3.82 14.92 -27.12
C LYS A 824 -3.76 15.08 -25.59
N LEU A 825 -4.82 15.57 -24.94
CA LEU A 825 -4.91 15.66 -23.48
C LEU A 825 -5.02 14.27 -22.84
N PHE A 826 -5.81 13.38 -23.45
CA PHE A 826 -5.94 12.00 -23.01
C PHE A 826 -4.62 11.23 -23.14
N ASP A 827 -3.92 11.35 -24.28
CA ASP A 827 -2.59 10.76 -24.48
C ASP A 827 -1.57 11.37 -23.51
N THR A 828 -1.64 12.66 -23.18
CA THR A 828 -0.73 13.30 -22.21
C THR A 828 -0.96 12.77 -20.80
N LEU A 829 -2.22 12.58 -20.38
CA LEU A 829 -2.57 12.02 -19.07
C LEU A 829 -2.32 10.52 -18.98
N SER A 830 -2.49 9.78 -20.09
CA SER A 830 -2.28 8.33 -20.17
C SER A 830 -0.79 7.95 -20.19
N ASN A 831 0.09 8.90 -20.54
CA ASN A 831 1.54 8.71 -20.60
C ASN A 831 2.27 9.26 -19.36
N LEU A 832 1.56 9.75 -18.33
CA LEU A 832 2.18 10.10 -17.05
C LEU A 832 2.60 8.82 -16.31
N ALA A 833 3.80 8.81 -15.72
CA ALA A 833 4.22 7.76 -14.78
C ALA A 833 3.20 7.65 -13.64
N THR A 834 2.97 6.44 -13.09
CA THR A 834 1.96 6.23 -12.03
C THR A 834 2.16 7.16 -10.83
N SER A 835 3.41 7.46 -10.48
CA SER A 835 3.76 8.40 -9.39
C SER A 835 3.44 9.87 -9.72
N ASP A 836 3.48 10.27 -10.99
CA ASP A 836 3.14 11.61 -11.46
C ASP A 836 1.64 11.78 -11.68
N PHE A 837 0.96 10.70 -12.09
CA PHE A 837 -0.49 10.61 -12.08
C PHE A 837 -1.03 10.67 -10.64
N GLU A 838 -0.37 10.00 -9.69
CA GLU A 838 -0.69 10.09 -8.26
C GLU A 838 -0.39 11.48 -7.67
N LYS A 839 0.69 12.15 -8.05
CA LYS A 839 0.95 13.56 -7.66
C LYS A 839 -0.12 14.49 -8.23
N LEU A 840 -0.58 14.23 -9.46
CA LEU A 840 -1.65 14.99 -10.11
C LEU A 840 -2.99 14.80 -9.37
N VAL A 841 -3.35 13.54 -9.07
CA VAL A 841 -4.54 13.17 -8.29
C VAL A 841 -4.47 13.77 -6.89
N PHE A 842 -3.32 13.67 -6.22
CA PHE A 842 -3.10 14.25 -4.89
C PHE A 842 -3.16 15.78 -4.89
N ALA A 843 -2.72 16.44 -5.97
CA ALA A 843 -2.83 17.88 -6.14
C ALA A 843 -4.28 18.35 -6.41
N LEU A 844 -5.10 17.50 -7.05
CA LEU A 844 -6.53 17.73 -7.27
C LEU A 844 -7.36 17.47 -5.99
N ASP A 845 -6.94 16.51 -5.16
CA ASP A 845 -7.61 16.11 -3.90
C ASP A 845 -7.18 16.93 -2.66
N ALA A 846 -6.19 17.83 -2.77
CA ALA A 846 -5.73 18.62 -1.63
C ALA A 846 -6.79 19.64 -1.15
N PRO A 847 -7.10 19.73 0.16
CA PRO A 847 -8.11 20.66 0.68
C PRO A 847 -7.67 22.11 0.48
N ARG A 848 -8.40 22.84 -0.37
CA ARG A 848 -8.09 24.24 -0.77
C ARG A 848 -8.25 25.28 0.36
N GLY A 849 -8.75 24.85 1.51
CA GLY A 849 -9.05 25.68 2.68
C GLY A 849 -7.85 25.91 3.59
N ASN A 850 -6.77 26.52 3.09
CA ASN A 850 -5.83 27.37 3.83
C ASN A 850 -4.67 27.82 2.90
N LEU A 851 -4.99 28.45 1.78
CA LEU A 851 -4.02 29.18 0.93
C LEU A 851 -3.74 30.57 1.50
N GLY A 852 -3.37 30.60 2.78
CA GLY A 852 -3.15 31.83 3.53
C GLY A 852 -1.95 31.70 4.45
N GLU A 853 -0.83 31.17 3.95
CA GLU A 853 0.54 31.55 4.31
C GLU A 853 1.55 30.54 3.70
N ALA A 854 2.43 31.03 2.82
CA ALA A 854 3.50 30.26 2.15
C ALA A 854 4.64 29.81 3.10
N SER A 855 4.42 29.87 4.42
CA SER A 855 5.40 29.59 5.48
C SER A 855 5.25 28.19 6.11
N THR A 856 4.28 27.39 5.66
CA THR A 856 4.07 26.02 6.14
C THR A 856 4.59 24.96 5.14
N PRO A 857 5.10 23.81 5.61
CA PRO A 857 5.56 22.73 4.72
C PRO A 857 4.50 22.23 3.73
N GLN A 858 3.21 22.32 4.09
CA GLN A 858 2.09 22.01 3.20
C GLN A 858 1.89 23.07 2.11
N GLY A 859 2.01 24.37 2.43
CA GLY A 859 1.90 25.46 1.45
C GLY A 859 3.04 25.44 0.42
N GLU A 860 4.26 25.11 0.84
CA GLU A 860 5.41 24.93 -0.06
C GLU A 860 5.22 23.73 -1.00
N ARG A 861 4.65 22.63 -0.47
CA ARG A 861 4.38 21.40 -1.23
C ARG A 861 3.32 21.61 -2.31
N VAL A 862 2.25 22.35 -1.99
CA VAL A 862 1.19 22.73 -2.95
C VAL A 862 1.70 23.70 -4.02
N SER A 863 2.54 24.67 -3.65
CA SER A 863 3.18 25.58 -4.62
C SER A 863 4.08 24.84 -5.60
N ARG A 864 4.89 23.88 -5.11
CA ARG A 864 5.75 23.05 -5.96
C ARG A 864 4.95 22.13 -6.89
N LEU A 865 3.80 21.62 -6.45
CA LEU A 865 2.88 20.82 -7.26
C LEU A 865 2.17 21.66 -8.34
N LEU A 866 1.81 22.91 -8.02
CA LEU A 866 1.25 23.87 -8.99
C LEU A 866 2.26 24.26 -10.07
N ASP A 867 3.51 24.48 -9.68
CA ASP A 867 4.59 24.77 -10.61
C ASP A 867 4.94 23.54 -11.48
N TRP A 868 4.86 22.33 -10.92
CA TRP A 868 4.97 21.06 -11.64
C TRP A 868 3.83 20.89 -12.67
N ALA A 869 2.57 21.10 -12.30
CA ALA A 869 1.42 20.99 -13.21
C ALA A 869 1.49 22.02 -14.35
N LYS A 870 1.91 23.26 -14.05
CA LYS A 870 2.15 24.30 -15.06
C LYS A 870 3.31 23.96 -15.99
N SER A 871 4.37 23.33 -15.48
CA SER A 871 5.57 23.01 -16.25
C SER A 871 5.39 21.77 -17.14
N ASN A 872 4.69 20.74 -16.65
CA ASN A 872 4.54 19.46 -17.37
C ASN A 872 3.26 19.37 -18.21
N ILE A 873 2.20 20.09 -17.84
CA ILE A 873 0.90 20.02 -18.53
C ILE A 873 0.49 21.39 -19.12
N GLY A 874 1.27 22.44 -18.85
CA GLY A 874 1.10 23.75 -19.50
C GLY A 874 -0.11 24.57 -19.03
N CYS A 875 -0.77 24.17 -17.94
CA CYS A 875 -1.98 24.81 -17.42
C CYS A 875 -2.01 24.79 -15.87
N GLY A 876 -2.78 25.70 -15.26
CA GLY A 876 -3.01 25.68 -13.80
C GLY A 876 -4.02 24.60 -13.41
N LEU A 877 -3.96 24.11 -12.15
CA LEU A 877 -4.81 23.03 -11.64
C LEU A 877 -6.31 23.27 -11.93
N ASP A 878 -6.81 24.50 -11.74
CA ASP A 878 -8.20 24.86 -12.02
C ASP A 878 -8.59 24.70 -13.50
N THR A 879 -7.65 24.90 -14.43
CA THR A 879 -7.91 24.75 -15.87
C THR A 879 -7.88 23.28 -16.29
N LEU A 880 -7.00 22.48 -15.66
CA LEU A 880 -6.89 21.04 -15.89
C LEU A 880 -8.11 20.28 -15.38
N GLU A 881 -8.60 20.63 -14.19
CA GLU A 881 -9.79 20.06 -13.56
C GLU A 881 -11.06 20.34 -14.41
N ASN A 882 -11.22 21.58 -14.88
CA ASN A 882 -12.30 21.95 -15.81
C ASN A 882 -12.21 21.20 -17.16
N ALA A 883 -11.00 20.96 -17.68
CA ALA A 883 -10.81 20.19 -18.90
C ALA A 883 -11.11 18.69 -18.72
N LEU A 884 -10.76 18.11 -17.56
CA LEU A 884 -11.09 16.74 -17.17
C LEU A 884 -12.60 16.55 -16.98
N GLN A 885 -13.29 17.52 -16.36
CA GLN A 885 -14.75 17.54 -16.26
C GLN A 885 -15.43 17.66 -17.64
N ALA A 886 -14.87 18.44 -18.57
CA ALA A 886 -15.40 18.59 -19.93
C ALA A 886 -15.23 17.32 -20.81
N ILE A 887 -14.21 16.50 -20.53
CA ILE A 887 -13.99 15.21 -21.21
C ILE A 887 -14.90 14.12 -20.65
N THR A 888 -15.06 14.07 -19.32
CA THR A 888 -15.90 13.08 -18.64
C THR A 888 -17.40 13.33 -18.79
N SER A 889 -17.83 14.58 -19.06
CA SER A 889 -19.23 14.92 -19.36
C SER A 889 -19.68 14.58 -20.79
N ASN A 890 -18.76 14.18 -21.68
CA ASN A 890 -19.05 13.87 -23.09
C ASN A 890 -18.59 12.45 -23.54
N ALA A 891 -18.34 11.55 -22.59
CA ALA A 891 -18.01 10.14 -22.82
C ALA A 891 -19.12 9.20 -22.32
#